data_AF-A0AAW2J174-F1
#
_entry.id   AF-A0AAW2J174-F1
#
_cell.length_a   1.000
_cell.length_b   1.000
_cell.length_c   1.000
_cell.angle_alpha   90.00
_cell.angle_beta   90.00
_cell.angle_gamma   90.00
#
_symmetry.space_group_name_H-M   'P 1'
#
loop_
_entity.id
_entity.type
_entity.pdbx_description
1 polymer ?
#
loop_
_entity_poly.entity_id
_entity_poly.type
_entity_poly.pdbx_seq_one_letter_code
_entity_poly.pdbx_strand_id
1 'polypeptide(L)'
;MSLVLHLFLFTSLIFSQLIATAYSFRPVIQAQDPLPHFNNPNQCTSKCGNFLIPFPFYLNATSCPTLSDAFRLYCVNSSSLFLNIASESYRVLQFFPDGLLVDFPNTSMCRQYNDLKPFSFSGNEYFGISTDNVLDLYDCEDSSLCKADCEKTSLMPGCQGQASGYPSCCYPLSDRSAWRPGDSLSQFSQFGCRGFSSWIVLPGSRIGKRGVKLEWAVPRNSTKATCAANADVLNATSVASGIRCHCPDGFFGDGFPVGAGCLKSCLKDGKEVHGHDCYPRNNHGKKKAIILAVVLISALTVVCLMALCLSKRPIRSDKFVSNQSHCQSAILSQKACRSRLFTYHELEEATKGFEDGQKIVDGAKTTLYAGVLMGGSHVAVQRIQCESERDFIRVLFRVETLSALSHRNLARIIGWSMDSSYTSLVVYDYPENGTFKQHLIRARDQKIPLDWYRRLNVAAETACVLAFLHHEISPPIFHHDLQSGCIFLDADFSVKLAGFELHNTDHEEIYHPSEMFEGSHCRKSDVYSLGVVLLEIITGNTMVNFSTIALQKIKNGKLEEIVDPSLYYYEQPPFRREQIEIIADLATRCLLFGADGKLGMADVARELVHITKDSVDGSSRRGPALEETFSNSSLLQMISMSPDSIYLP
;
A
#
# COMPACT_ATOMS: atom_id res chain seq x y z
N MET A 1 40.88 52.27 21.12
CA MET A 1 40.38 51.20 22.04
C MET A 1 39.05 51.53 22.71
N SER A 2 38.82 52.77 23.19
CA SER A 2 37.57 53.13 23.88
C SER A 2 36.29 53.08 23.01
N LEU A 3 36.39 53.48 21.72
CA LEU A 3 35.23 53.46 20.81
C LEU A 3 34.73 52.03 20.47
N VAL A 4 35.65 51.06 20.43
CA VAL A 4 35.34 49.66 20.09
C VAL A 4 34.65 48.97 21.27
N LEU A 5 35.03 49.32 22.50
CA LEU A 5 34.39 48.80 23.71
C LEU A 5 32.97 49.34 23.87
N HIS A 6 32.74 50.61 23.54
CA HIS A 6 31.39 51.20 23.53
C HIS A 6 30.49 50.58 22.45
N LEU A 7 31.03 50.27 21.26
CA LEU A 7 30.27 49.59 20.21
C LEU A 7 29.91 48.14 20.59
N PHE A 8 30.81 47.43 21.28
CA PHE A 8 30.57 46.07 21.76
C PHE A 8 29.50 46.03 22.88
N LEU A 9 29.53 47.01 23.79
CA LEU A 9 28.52 47.11 24.85
C LEU A 9 27.14 47.44 24.29
N PHE A 10 27.06 48.37 23.33
CA PHE A 10 25.80 48.76 22.68
C PHE A 10 25.19 47.61 21.85
N THR A 11 26.02 46.84 21.14
CA THR A 11 25.55 45.67 20.38
C THR A 11 25.11 44.52 21.29
N SER A 12 25.76 44.31 22.44
CA SER A 12 25.32 43.29 23.41
C SER A 12 24.01 43.65 24.12
N LEU A 13 23.75 44.94 24.37
CA LEU A 13 22.52 45.45 24.99
C LEU A 13 21.31 45.33 24.04
N ILE A 14 21.51 45.58 22.75
CA ILE A 14 20.48 45.39 21.73
C ILE A 14 20.19 43.88 21.54
N PHE A 15 21.22 43.04 21.59
CA PHE A 15 21.08 41.58 21.48
C PHE A 15 20.34 40.98 22.70
N SER A 16 20.59 41.48 23.92
CA SER A 16 19.89 41.01 25.12
C SER A 16 18.42 41.47 25.19
N GLN A 17 18.09 42.67 24.71
CA GLN A 17 16.69 43.12 24.58
C GLN A 17 15.90 42.36 23.50
N LEU A 18 16.54 41.96 22.39
CA LEU A 18 15.93 41.14 21.35
C LEU A 18 15.69 39.69 21.82
N ILE A 19 16.57 39.13 22.64
CA ILE A 19 16.36 37.81 23.25
C ILE A 19 15.24 37.89 24.31
N ALA A 20 15.18 38.95 25.12
CA ALA A 20 14.13 39.13 26.13
C ALA A 20 12.72 39.27 25.52
N THR A 21 12.61 39.81 24.31
CA THR A 21 11.34 39.92 23.57
C THR A 21 10.97 38.62 22.84
N ALA A 22 11.95 37.80 22.44
CA ALA A 22 11.71 36.46 21.89
C ALA A 22 11.25 35.43 22.95
N TYR A 23 11.64 35.58 24.21
CA TYR A 23 11.27 34.66 25.30
C TYR A 23 9.92 34.94 25.97
N SER A 24 9.18 35.99 25.55
CA SER A 24 7.89 36.38 26.15
C SER A 24 6.65 35.70 25.51
N PHE A 25 6.81 34.98 24.39
CA PHE A 25 5.70 34.19 23.85
C PHE A 25 5.68 32.79 24.47
N ARG A 26 5.05 32.68 25.65
CA ARG A 26 4.62 31.40 26.21
C ARG A 26 3.50 30.81 25.35
N PRO A 27 3.61 29.56 24.85
CA PRO A 27 2.44 28.80 24.46
C PRO A 27 1.75 28.34 25.75
N VAL A 28 0.47 28.69 25.88
CA VAL A 28 -0.41 28.14 26.91
C VAL A 28 -0.55 26.64 26.65
N ILE A 29 -0.06 25.84 27.58
CA ILE A 29 -0.28 24.39 27.65
C ILE A 29 -1.72 24.20 28.14
N GLN A 30 -2.55 23.55 27.32
CA GLN A 30 -3.82 22.97 27.76
C GLN A 30 -3.81 21.46 27.49
N ALA A 31 -4.38 20.74 28.46
CA ALA A 31 -4.21 19.33 28.76
C ALA A 31 -4.50 18.36 27.62
N GLN A 32 -3.78 17.23 27.65
CA GLN A 32 -4.13 15.99 26.96
C GLN A 32 -5.34 15.33 27.61
N ASP A 33 -6.34 14.98 26.80
CA ASP A 33 -7.12 13.73 26.81
C ASP A 33 -8.06 13.67 25.55
N PRO A 34 -8.64 12.50 25.18
CA PRO A 34 -8.52 11.84 23.86
C PRO A 34 -9.46 12.31 22.73
N LEU A 35 -9.12 11.97 21.46
CA LEU A 35 -9.91 11.97 20.18
C LEU A 35 -11.30 12.67 20.21
N PRO A 36 -11.72 13.57 19.27
CA PRO A 36 -11.52 13.56 17.79
C PRO A 36 -11.50 14.98 17.12
N HIS A 37 -11.47 15.11 15.78
CA HIS A 37 -12.44 15.91 14.97
C HIS A 37 -12.04 16.17 13.51
N PHE A 38 -12.91 15.70 12.61
CA PHE A 38 -13.22 16.27 11.30
C PHE A 38 -13.73 17.70 11.47
N ASN A 39 -13.12 18.68 10.78
CA ASN A 39 -13.64 20.03 10.67
C ASN A 39 -13.61 20.50 9.21
N ASN A 40 -14.70 20.26 8.48
CA ASN A 40 -15.11 21.10 7.36
C ASN A 40 -16.47 21.72 7.76
N PRO A 41 -16.69 23.04 7.69
CA PRO A 41 -17.85 23.73 8.29
C PRO A 41 -19.23 23.38 7.72
N ASN A 42 -19.32 22.48 6.73
CA ASN A 42 -20.56 22.11 6.04
C ASN A 42 -20.99 20.64 6.23
N GLN A 43 -20.30 19.84 7.07
CA GLN A 43 -20.64 18.43 7.22
C GLN A 43 -21.56 18.14 8.41
N CYS A 44 -22.71 17.59 8.07
CA CYS A 44 -23.79 17.15 8.94
C CYS A 44 -23.53 15.82 9.62
N THR A 45 -22.41 15.68 10.33
CA THR A 45 -22.06 14.43 10.99
C THR A 45 -22.86 14.24 12.28
N SER A 46 -24.01 13.58 12.15
CA SER A 46 -24.80 13.09 13.28
C SER A 46 -24.37 11.65 13.64
N LYS A 47 -24.46 11.29 14.92
CA LYS A 47 -24.20 9.93 15.40
C LYS A 47 -25.42 9.37 16.14
N CYS A 48 -25.63 8.07 16.01
CA CYS A 48 -26.61 7.30 16.78
C CYS A 48 -25.95 5.98 17.21
N GLY A 49 -25.65 5.81 18.49
CA GLY A 49 -24.84 4.69 18.98
C GLY A 49 -23.48 4.66 18.26
N ASN A 50 -23.21 3.52 17.60
CA ASN A 50 -21.98 3.31 16.83
C ASN A 50 -22.08 3.75 15.35
N PHE A 51 -23.25 4.24 14.92
CA PHE A 51 -23.45 4.68 13.54
C PHE A 51 -22.99 6.11 13.35
N LEU A 52 -22.05 6.31 12.42
CA LEU A 52 -21.82 7.60 11.77
C LEU A 52 -22.79 7.71 10.59
N ILE A 53 -23.64 8.74 10.58
CA ILE A 53 -24.72 8.85 9.60
C ILE A 53 -24.18 9.55 8.34
N PRO A 54 -24.11 8.87 7.19
CA PRO A 54 -23.63 9.47 5.96
C PRO A 54 -24.72 10.30 5.28
N PHE A 55 -24.33 11.32 4.53
CA PHE A 55 -25.23 11.98 3.58
C PHE A 55 -25.74 10.94 2.56
N PRO A 56 -27.03 10.92 2.17
CA PRO A 56 -28.06 11.94 2.42
C PRO A 56 -28.91 11.74 3.68
N PHE A 57 -28.58 10.76 4.54
CA PHE A 57 -29.34 10.43 5.73
C PHE A 57 -29.12 11.43 6.87
N TYR A 58 -30.13 11.63 7.73
CA TYR A 58 -30.05 12.56 8.86
C TYR A 58 -31.05 12.24 9.99
N LEU A 59 -30.80 12.75 11.21
CA LEU A 59 -31.68 12.58 12.38
C LEU A 59 -32.62 13.76 12.61
N ASN A 60 -32.06 14.97 12.75
CA ASN A 60 -32.79 16.20 13.04
C ASN A 60 -32.54 17.24 11.94
N ALA A 61 -33.61 17.90 11.49
CA ALA A 61 -33.62 18.82 10.37
C ALA A 61 -32.99 20.21 10.66
N THR A 62 -32.51 20.46 11.88
CA THR A 62 -32.21 21.83 12.35
C THR A 62 -30.82 22.36 12.00
N SER A 63 -29.92 21.55 11.43
CA SER A 63 -28.56 22.00 11.10
C SER A 63 -28.03 21.56 9.74
N CYS A 64 -28.88 20.93 8.90
CA CYS A 64 -28.40 20.16 7.76
C CYS A 64 -29.16 20.38 6.46
N PRO A 65 -28.47 20.67 5.34
CA PRO A 65 -29.07 20.61 4.03
C PRO A 65 -29.43 19.15 3.70
N THR A 66 -30.70 18.88 3.38
CA THR A 66 -31.20 17.52 3.08
C THR A 66 -31.66 17.42 1.63
N LEU A 67 -31.67 16.21 1.06
CA LEU A 67 -32.25 15.97 -0.26
C LEU A 67 -33.77 15.84 -0.18
N SER A 68 -34.27 15.04 0.77
CA SER A 68 -35.69 14.76 0.96
C SER A 68 -35.94 14.24 2.38
N ASP A 69 -37.16 14.39 2.88
CA ASP A 69 -37.60 13.77 4.14
C ASP A 69 -37.63 12.24 4.08
N ALA A 70 -37.58 11.66 2.88
CA ALA A 70 -37.42 10.22 2.67
C ALA A 70 -36.14 9.66 3.31
N PHE A 71 -35.08 10.47 3.48
CA PHE A 71 -33.81 10.05 4.08
C PHE A 71 -33.74 10.25 5.60
N ARG A 72 -34.86 10.63 6.22
CA ARG A 72 -34.91 10.87 7.66
C ARG A 72 -34.83 9.56 8.45
N LEU A 73 -33.95 9.54 9.43
CA LEU A 73 -33.74 8.43 10.35
C LEU A 73 -34.20 8.81 11.77
N TYR A 74 -34.56 7.79 12.53
CA TYR A 74 -34.97 7.90 13.93
C TYR A 74 -34.01 7.10 14.80
N CYS A 75 -33.42 7.77 15.79
CA CYS A 75 -32.55 7.12 16.76
C CYS A 75 -33.33 6.86 18.04
N VAL A 76 -33.55 5.59 18.37
CA VAL A 76 -34.24 5.15 19.59
C VAL A 76 -33.19 4.69 20.61
N ASN A 77 -33.36 5.11 21.87
CA ASN A 77 -32.46 4.79 22.98
C ASN A 77 -30.98 5.09 22.69
N SER A 78 -30.71 6.10 21.87
CA SER A 78 -29.35 6.51 21.45
C SER A 78 -28.48 5.39 20.87
N SER A 79 -29.07 4.29 20.40
CA SER A 79 -28.34 3.07 20.02
C SER A 79 -28.91 2.35 18.80
N SER A 80 -30.22 2.44 18.57
CA SER A 80 -30.89 1.76 17.47
C SER A 80 -31.43 2.76 16.46
N LEU A 81 -31.02 2.60 15.21
CA LEU A 81 -31.34 3.50 14.11
C LEU A 81 -32.46 2.88 13.25
N PHE A 82 -33.45 3.69 12.89
CA PHE A 82 -34.61 3.25 12.12
C PHE A 82 -34.84 4.16 10.92
N LEU A 83 -35.20 3.56 9.78
CA LEU A 83 -35.64 4.22 8.57
C LEU A 83 -37.12 3.90 8.35
N ASN A 84 -37.94 4.93 8.15
CA ASN A 84 -39.35 4.74 7.84
C ASN A 84 -39.55 4.82 6.33
N ILE A 85 -40.18 3.80 5.76
CA ILE A 85 -40.52 3.76 4.34
C ILE A 85 -41.99 3.38 4.23
N ALA A 86 -42.80 4.29 3.70
CA ALA A 86 -44.27 4.18 3.71
C ALA A 86 -44.80 3.94 5.15
N SER A 87 -45.53 2.85 5.38
CA SER A 87 -46.12 2.50 6.69
C SER A 87 -45.20 1.66 7.57
N GLU A 88 -44.04 1.21 7.05
CA GLU A 88 -43.15 0.28 7.74
C GLU A 88 -41.92 1.00 8.32
N SER A 89 -41.42 0.47 9.44
CA SER A 89 -40.20 0.95 10.09
C SER A 89 -39.13 -0.12 10.11
N TYR A 90 -37.98 0.19 9.53
CA TYR A 90 -36.89 -0.74 9.31
C TYR A 90 -35.70 -0.38 10.18
N ARG A 91 -35.19 -1.33 10.96
CA ARG A 91 -33.97 -1.13 11.74
C ARG A 91 -32.76 -1.14 10.81
N VAL A 92 -31.95 -0.09 10.84
CA VAL A 92 -30.71 0.01 10.07
C VAL A 92 -29.62 -0.79 10.75
N LEU A 93 -28.98 -1.70 10.00
CA LEU A 93 -27.90 -2.56 10.47
C LEU A 93 -26.52 -2.06 10.00
N GLN A 94 -26.43 -1.50 8.79
CA GLN A 94 -25.18 -1.02 8.20
C GLN A 94 -25.45 -0.04 7.04
N PHE A 95 -24.53 0.91 6.80
CA PHE A 95 -24.56 1.79 5.62
C PHE A 95 -23.56 1.33 4.54
N PHE A 96 -23.89 1.63 3.29
CA PHE A 96 -23.04 1.46 2.10
C PHE A 96 -23.02 2.75 1.28
N PRO A 97 -22.03 2.94 0.38
CA PRO A 97 -22.00 4.10 -0.51
C PRO A 97 -23.25 4.21 -1.40
N ASP A 98 -23.84 3.08 -1.78
CA ASP A 98 -25.00 2.97 -2.66
C ASP A 98 -26.31 2.66 -1.94
N GLY A 99 -26.28 2.44 -0.62
CA GLY A 99 -27.39 1.77 0.05
C GLY A 99 -27.30 1.68 1.55
N LEU A 100 -28.20 0.88 2.13
CA LEU A 100 -28.16 0.49 3.53
C LEU A 100 -28.69 -0.93 3.71
N LEU A 101 -28.16 -1.65 4.69
CA LEU A 101 -28.71 -2.92 5.14
C LEU A 101 -29.75 -2.66 6.22
N VAL A 102 -30.95 -3.21 6.06
CA VAL A 102 -32.00 -3.14 7.07
C VAL A 102 -32.43 -4.53 7.56
N ASP A 103 -32.92 -4.58 8.79
CA ASP A 103 -33.58 -5.75 9.36
C ASP A 103 -35.07 -5.78 8.99
N PHE A 104 -35.70 -6.93 9.22
CA PHE A 104 -37.12 -7.17 8.94
C PHE A 104 -38.00 -6.40 9.95
N PRO A 105 -39.04 -5.68 9.49
CA PRO A 105 -39.89 -4.89 10.37
C PRO A 105 -40.69 -5.80 11.32
N ASN A 106 -40.98 -5.31 12.53
CA ASN A 106 -41.78 -5.99 13.56
C ASN A 106 -41.26 -7.39 13.99
N THR A 107 -40.00 -7.73 13.71
CA THR A 107 -39.42 -9.01 14.14
C THR A 107 -38.69 -8.87 15.48
N SER A 108 -39.08 -9.70 16.46
CA SER A 108 -38.30 -9.96 17.66
C SER A 108 -37.75 -11.39 17.56
N MET A 109 -36.44 -11.55 17.76
CA MET A 109 -35.74 -12.85 17.83
C MET A 109 -36.01 -13.78 16.64
N CYS A 110 -35.19 -13.63 15.59
CA CYS A 110 -34.85 -14.59 14.55
C CYS A 110 -35.91 -15.69 14.23
N ARG A 111 -36.94 -15.31 13.45
CA ARG A 111 -37.81 -16.26 12.75
C ARG A 111 -37.05 -16.95 11.62
N GLN A 112 -37.39 -18.22 11.38
CA GLN A 112 -36.80 -19.05 10.31
C GLN A 112 -37.06 -18.45 8.91
N TYR A 113 -38.22 -17.85 8.70
CA TYR A 113 -38.57 -17.12 7.48
C TYR A 113 -39.49 -15.92 7.82
N ASN A 114 -39.53 -14.95 6.91
CA ASN A 114 -40.37 -13.76 7.01
C ASN A 114 -41.47 -13.76 5.95
N ASP A 115 -42.57 -13.06 6.22
CA ASP A 115 -43.64 -12.83 5.27
C ASP A 115 -43.10 -12.11 4.02
N LEU A 116 -43.63 -12.40 2.84
CA LEU A 116 -43.15 -11.80 1.57
C LEU A 116 -43.62 -10.34 1.34
N LYS A 117 -44.54 -9.85 2.15
CA LYS A 117 -45.21 -8.54 2.01
C LYS A 117 -44.48 -7.30 2.56
N PRO A 118 -43.61 -7.38 3.58
CA PRO A 118 -43.06 -6.18 4.22
C PRO A 118 -42.30 -5.26 3.28
N PHE A 119 -41.62 -5.79 2.27
CA PHE A 119 -40.75 -5.03 1.36
C PHE A 119 -41.44 -4.65 0.05
N SER A 120 -42.56 -3.95 0.12
CA SER A 120 -43.23 -3.42 -1.07
C SER A 120 -42.69 -2.02 -1.41
N PHE A 121 -41.81 -1.93 -2.39
CA PHE A 121 -41.25 -0.66 -2.90
C PHE A 121 -41.93 -0.15 -4.17
N SER A 122 -43.06 -0.76 -4.56
CA SER A 122 -43.81 -0.33 -5.74
C SER A 122 -44.19 1.15 -5.63
N GLY A 123 -43.66 1.97 -6.55
CA GLY A 123 -43.89 3.42 -6.58
C GLY A 123 -43.03 4.24 -5.61
N ASN A 124 -42.05 3.65 -4.93
CA ASN A 124 -41.08 4.41 -4.13
C ASN A 124 -40.02 5.05 -5.03
N GLU A 125 -39.87 6.38 -4.93
CA GLU A 125 -38.95 7.14 -5.79
C GLU A 125 -37.53 7.27 -5.23
N TYR A 126 -37.28 6.80 -4.00
CA TYR A 126 -36.01 7.00 -3.28
C TYR A 126 -35.30 5.71 -2.90
N PHE A 127 -36.03 4.60 -2.73
CA PHE A 127 -35.49 3.33 -2.27
C PHE A 127 -36.01 2.17 -3.11
N GLY A 128 -35.13 1.20 -3.36
CA GLY A 128 -35.46 -0.06 -4.02
C GLY A 128 -34.66 -1.22 -3.42
N ILE A 129 -35.14 -2.44 -3.62
CA ILE A 129 -34.40 -3.64 -3.17
C ILE A 129 -33.20 -3.83 -4.08
N SER A 130 -31.99 -3.86 -3.51
CA SER A 130 -30.76 -4.05 -4.27
C SER A 130 -30.70 -5.46 -4.89
N THR A 131 -30.14 -5.57 -6.10
CA THR A 131 -29.86 -6.87 -6.74
C THR A 131 -28.80 -7.70 -6.03
N ASP A 132 -28.09 -7.11 -5.06
CA ASP A 132 -27.04 -7.79 -4.28
C ASP A 132 -27.61 -8.76 -3.23
N ASN A 133 -28.93 -8.73 -3.01
CA ASN A 133 -29.58 -9.65 -2.08
C ASN A 133 -29.68 -11.05 -2.69
N VAL A 134 -29.35 -12.04 -1.85
CA VAL A 134 -29.59 -13.45 -2.13
C VAL A 134 -30.71 -13.91 -1.20
N LEU A 135 -31.74 -14.52 -1.78
CA LEU A 135 -32.91 -14.98 -1.03
C LEU A 135 -32.87 -16.50 -0.84
N ASP A 136 -33.22 -16.92 0.37
CA ASP A 136 -33.66 -18.28 0.63
C ASP A 136 -35.18 -18.29 0.67
N LEU A 137 -35.79 -18.97 -0.28
CA LEU A 137 -37.23 -19.11 -0.38
C LEU A 137 -37.69 -20.42 0.29
N TYR A 138 -38.79 -20.33 1.03
CA TYR A 138 -39.33 -21.45 1.82
C TYR A 138 -40.70 -21.89 1.32
N ASP A 139 -40.90 -23.21 1.34
CA ASP A 139 -42.14 -23.89 0.97
C ASP A 139 -42.69 -23.47 -0.41
N CYS A 140 -41.82 -23.37 -1.42
CA CYS A 140 -42.22 -23.08 -2.80
C CYS A 140 -42.74 -24.33 -3.50
N GLU A 141 -43.79 -24.17 -4.32
CA GLU A 141 -44.33 -25.26 -5.15
C GLU A 141 -43.55 -25.41 -6.46
N ASP A 142 -43.00 -24.31 -6.99
CA ASP A 142 -42.21 -24.31 -8.23
C ASP A 142 -40.69 -24.39 -7.96
N SER A 143 -40.12 -25.55 -8.24
CA SER A 143 -38.68 -25.81 -8.09
C SER A 143 -37.79 -25.10 -9.12
N SER A 144 -38.36 -24.53 -10.20
CA SER A 144 -37.58 -23.83 -11.24
C SER A 144 -36.95 -22.52 -10.78
N LEU A 145 -37.43 -21.99 -9.64
CA LEU A 145 -36.83 -20.84 -8.98
C LEU A 145 -35.44 -21.13 -8.43
N CYS A 146 -35.15 -22.36 -8.02
CA CYS A 146 -33.95 -22.65 -7.25
C CYS A 146 -32.72 -22.70 -8.15
N LYS A 147 -31.71 -21.87 -7.86
CA LYS A 147 -30.48 -21.79 -8.64
C LYS A 147 -29.36 -22.57 -7.95
N ALA A 148 -28.69 -23.44 -8.71
CA ALA A 148 -27.44 -24.06 -8.31
C ALA A 148 -26.34 -22.98 -8.18
N ASP A 149 -25.34 -23.23 -7.33
CA ASP A 149 -24.17 -22.37 -7.02
C ASP A 149 -24.32 -21.29 -5.95
N CYS A 150 -25.52 -21.03 -5.39
CA CYS A 150 -25.59 -20.23 -4.15
C CYS A 150 -25.06 -20.98 -2.91
N GLU A 151 -25.21 -22.30 -2.91
CA GLU A 151 -24.97 -23.19 -1.75
C GLU A 151 -23.50 -23.26 -1.33
N LYS A 152 -22.57 -22.97 -2.26
CA LYS A 152 -21.11 -22.99 -2.03
C LYS A 152 -20.61 -21.82 -1.16
N THR A 153 -21.47 -20.86 -0.85
CA THR A 153 -21.22 -19.79 0.13
C THR A 153 -21.53 -20.29 1.56
N SER A 154 -21.12 -21.54 1.82
CA SER A 154 -21.52 -22.40 2.92
C SER A 154 -20.97 -21.93 4.27
N LEU A 155 -21.65 -20.94 4.83
CA LEU A 155 -21.78 -20.62 6.26
C LEU A 155 -22.90 -19.59 6.37
N MET A 156 -24.12 -19.99 5.99
CA MET A 156 -25.33 -19.22 6.26
C MET A 156 -25.72 -19.55 7.70
N PRO A 157 -25.41 -18.71 8.70
CA PRO A 157 -25.68 -19.05 10.07
C PRO A 157 -27.19 -19.11 10.20
N GLY A 158 -27.71 -20.27 10.62
CA GLY A 158 -29.06 -20.32 11.13
C GLY A 158 -29.19 -19.30 12.26
N CYS A 159 -30.43 -18.96 12.60
CA CYS A 159 -30.77 -17.97 13.62
C CYS A 159 -30.11 -18.14 15.00
N GLN A 160 -29.49 -19.30 15.27
CA GLN A 160 -28.80 -19.66 16.50
C GLN A 160 -27.28 -19.90 16.33
N GLY A 161 -26.68 -19.55 15.18
CA GLY A 161 -25.27 -19.86 14.90
C GLY A 161 -25.00 -21.35 14.62
N GLN A 162 -26.05 -22.17 14.52
CA GLN A 162 -25.96 -23.55 14.03
C GLN A 162 -26.30 -23.59 12.53
N ALA A 163 -25.49 -24.30 11.76
CA ALA A 163 -25.79 -24.62 10.36
C ALA A 163 -26.98 -25.58 10.31
N SER A 164 -28.18 -25.08 10.03
CA SER A 164 -29.36 -25.92 9.85
C SER A 164 -29.47 -26.34 8.38
N GLY A 165 -29.21 -27.62 8.10
CA GLY A 165 -29.30 -28.23 6.78
C GLY A 165 -30.73 -28.53 6.33
N TYR A 166 -31.52 -27.50 6.06
CA TYR A 166 -32.69 -27.62 5.19
C TYR A 166 -32.32 -27.06 3.80
N PRO A 167 -32.66 -27.74 2.69
CA PRO A 167 -32.46 -27.17 1.37
C PRO A 167 -33.47 -26.04 1.19
N SER A 168 -33.08 -24.80 1.54
CA SER A 168 -33.80 -23.62 1.09
C SER A 168 -33.56 -23.43 -0.39
N CYS A 169 -34.62 -23.09 -1.12
CA CYS A 169 -34.53 -22.76 -2.52
C CYS A 169 -33.79 -21.43 -2.65
N CYS A 170 -32.51 -21.43 -3.06
CA CYS A 170 -31.78 -20.18 -3.26
C CYS A 170 -32.20 -19.48 -4.54
N TYR A 171 -32.41 -18.17 -4.45
CA TYR A 171 -32.60 -17.29 -5.59
C TYR A 171 -31.80 -15.97 -5.43
N PRO A 172 -30.75 -15.73 -6.23
CA PRO A 172 -30.05 -14.45 -6.24
C PRO A 172 -30.84 -13.40 -7.04
N LEU A 173 -31.10 -12.21 -6.47
CA LEU A 173 -31.87 -11.17 -7.16
C LEU A 173 -31.16 -10.63 -8.42
N SER A 174 -29.86 -10.85 -8.56
CA SER A 174 -29.08 -10.55 -9.76
C SER A 174 -29.46 -11.41 -10.97
N ASP A 175 -30.09 -12.58 -10.79
CA ASP A 175 -30.49 -13.49 -11.87
C ASP A 175 -31.64 -12.94 -12.74
N ARG A 176 -32.53 -12.16 -12.14
CA ARG A 176 -33.62 -11.44 -12.82
C ARG A 176 -34.67 -12.29 -13.57
N SER A 177 -34.68 -13.63 -13.44
CA SER A 177 -35.65 -14.48 -14.16
C SER A 177 -37.08 -14.37 -13.64
N ALA A 178 -37.26 -14.37 -12.31
CA ALA A 178 -38.56 -14.38 -11.63
C ALA A 178 -38.87 -13.07 -10.87
N TRP A 179 -37.88 -12.22 -10.67
CA TRP A 179 -37.99 -10.94 -9.97
C TRP A 179 -37.16 -9.89 -10.69
N ARG A 180 -37.67 -8.67 -10.86
CA ARG A 180 -36.95 -7.55 -11.45
C ARG A 180 -36.88 -6.36 -10.49
N PRO A 181 -35.90 -5.46 -10.66
CA PRO A 181 -35.85 -4.26 -9.83
C PRO A 181 -37.14 -3.44 -9.96
N GLY A 182 -37.76 -3.13 -8.81
CA GLY A 182 -39.08 -2.52 -8.72
C GLY A 182 -40.20 -3.49 -8.33
N ASP A 183 -40.01 -4.80 -8.53
CA ASP A 183 -40.97 -5.82 -8.12
C ASP A 183 -40.97 -6.02 -6.60
N SER A 184 -42.14 -6.34 -6.05
CA SER A 184 -42.27 -6.73 -4.64
C SER A 184 -41.84 -8.18 -4.45
N LEU A 185 -41.23 -8.49 -3.30
CA LEU A 185 -40.92 -9.88 -2.92
C LEU A 185 -42.19 -10.75 -2.79
N SER A 186 -43.36 -10.14 -2.62
CA SER A 186 -44.65 -10.83 -2.66
C SER A 186 -44.91 -11.56 -3.97
N GLN A 187 -44.23 -11.20 -5.06
CA GLN A 187 -44.33 -11.91 -6.34
C GLN A 187 -43.96 -13.39 -6.20
N PHE A 188 -43.05 -13.76 -5.30
CA PHE A 188 -42.69 -15.16 -5.08
C PHE A 188 -43.87 -16.03 -4.58
N SER A 189 -44.94 -15.41 -4.05
CA SER A 189 -46.15 -16.15 -3.67
C SER A 189 -46.87 -16.80 -4.86
N GLN A 190 -46.68 -16.29 -6.08
CA GLN A 190 -47.25 -16.90 -7.29
C GLN A 190 -46.62 -18.26 -7.62
N PHE A 191 -45.44 -18.53 -7.06
CA PHE A 191 -44.71 -19.80 -7.17
C PHE A 191 -44.94 -20.70 -5.94
N GLY A 192 -45.94 -20.38 -5.12
CA GLY A 192 -46.30 -21.13 -3.91
C GLY A 192 -45.46 -20.84 -2.68
N CYS A 193 -44.41 -19.99 -2.77
CA CYS A 193 -43.52 -19.71 -1.66
C CYS A 193 -44.25 -19.04 -0.48
N ARG A 194 -44.02 -19.53 0.74
CA ARG A 194 -44.68 -19.03 1.97
C ARG A 194 -43.89 -17.95 2.69
N GLY A 195 -42.59 -17.90 2.46
CA GLY A 195 -41.73 -16.92 3.12
C GLY A 195 -40.32 -16.94 2.58
N PHE A 196 -39.51 -16.02 3.12
CA PHE A 196 -38.13 -15.87 2.70
C PHE A 196 -37.21 -15.43 3.84
N SER A 197 -35.92 -15.64 3.65
CA SER A 197 -34.85 -14.95 4.35
C SER A 197 -33.90 -14.32 3.31
N SER A 198 -33.19 -13.28 3.71
CA SER A 198 -32.36 -12.47 2.81
C SER A 198 -31.02 -12.18 3.45
N TRP A 199 -30.00 -12.20 2.60
CA TRP A 199 -28.61 -12.04 3.00
C TRP A 199 -27.85 -11.30 1.92
N ILE A 200 -26.75 -10.67 2.32
CA ILE A 200 -25.76 -10.12 1.41
C ILE A 200 -24.38 -10.72 1.70
N VAL A 201 -23.62 -10.99 0.64
CA VAL A 201 -22.23 -11.43 0.72
C VAL A 201 -21.35 -10.22 0.40
N LEU A 202 -20.56 -9.78 1.38
CA LEU A 202 -19.66 -8.64 1.19
C LEU A 202 -18.42 -9.07 0.38
N PRO A 203 -17.88 -8.21 -0.51
CA PRO A 203 -16.63 -8.49 -1.20
C PRO A 203 -15.52 -8.86 -0.21
N GLY A 204 -14.86 -10.00 -0.43
CA GLY A 204 -13.81 -10.52 0.46
C GLY A 204 -14.31 -11.31 1.69
N SER A 205 -15.63 -11.43 1.91
CA SER A 205 -16.21 -12.28 2.97
C SER A 205 -16.78 -13.57 2.40
N ARG A 206 -16.57 -14.69 3.11
CA ARG A 206 -17.26 -15.98 2.84
C ARG A 206 -18.55 -16.14 3.66
N ILE A 207 -18.83 -15.21 4.57
CA ILE A 207 -19.99 -15.24 5.46
C ILE A 207 -20.96 -14.15 5.03
N GLY A 208 -22.22 -14.54 4.79
CA GLY A 208 -23.32 -13.63 4.49
C GLY A 208 -23.83 -12.92 5.74
N LYS A 209 -24.19 -11.64 5.62
CA LYS A 209 -24.92 -10.90 6.67
C LYS A 209 -26.41 -10.93 6.39
N ARG A 210 -27.20 -11.30 7.41
CA ARG A 210 -28.67 -11.26 7.36
C ARG A 210 -29.18 -9.83 7.24
N GLY A 211 -30.16 -9.65 6.37
CA GLY A 211 -30.87 -8.39 6.16
C GLY A 211 -31.23 -8.19 4.70
N VAL A 212 -31.96 -7.12 4.43
CA VAL A 212 -32.29 -6.69 3.06
C VAL A 212 -31.50 -5.42 2.77
N LYS A 213 -30.59 -5.49 1.79
CA LYS A 213 -29.90 -4.31 1.29
C LYS A 213 -30.84 -3.52 0.40
N LEU A 214 -31.04 -2.25 0.75
CA LEU A 214 -31.78 -1.28 -0.06
C LEU A 214 -30.77 -0.42 -0.80
N GLU A 215 -30.99 -0.21 -2.09
CA GLU A 215 -30.34 0.85 -2.86
C GLU A 215 -31.14 2.14 -2.68
N TRP A 216 -30.44 3.27 -2.54
CA TRP A 216 -31.07 4.57 -2.50
C TRP A 216 -30.76 5.39 -3.75
N ALA A 217 -31.63 6.33 -4.09
CA ALA A 217 -31.44 7.25 -5.20
C ALA A 217 -32.20 8.57 -5.01
N VAL A 218 -31.86 9.57 -5.79
CA VAL A 218 -32.65 10.80 -5.93
C VAL A 218 -33.43 10.73 -7.23
N PRO A 219 -34.74 11.06 -7.25
CA PRO A 219 -35.52 11.10 -8.48
C PRO A 219 -34.88 12.08 -9.47
N ARG A 220 -34.62 11.67 -10.71
CA ARG A 220 -33.98 12.52 -11.75
C ARG A 220 -34.71 13.84 -12.02
N ASN A 221 -36.02 13.87 -11.78
CA ASN A 221 -36.84 15.08 -11.94
C ASN A 221 -36.76 16.05 -10.74
N SER A 222 -36.04 15.68 -9.68
CA SER A 222 -35.83 16.55 -8.51
C SER A 222 -34.81 17.64 -8.82
N THR A 223 -35.05 18.86 -8.34
CA THR A 223 -34.09 19.97 -8.44
C THR A 223 -32.77 19.70 -7.72
N LYS A 224 -32.77 18.72 -6.80
CA LYS A 224 -31.58 18.29 -6.06
C LYS A 224 -30.87 17.08 -6.70
N ALA A 225 -31.31 16.63 -7.88
CA ALA A 225 -30.69 15.55 -8.66
C ALA A 225 -29.51 16.04 -9.52
N THR A 226 -28.81 17.08 -9.08
CA THR A 226 -27.67 17.66 -9.80
C THR A 226 -26.39 17.32 -9.03
N CYS A 227 -25.38 16.78 -9.72
CA CYS A 227 -24.09 16.47 -9.11
C CYS A 227 -23.20 17.72 -9.00
N ALA A 228 -22.30 17.71 -8.02
CA ALA A 228 -21.32 18.77 -7.79
C ALA A 228 -20.29 18.83 -8.93
N ALA A 229 -19.49 19.90 -8.96
CA ALA A 229 -18.35 19.94 -9.85
C ALA A 229 -17.38 18.78 -9.57
N ASN A 230 -16.87 18.14 -10.62
CA ASN A 230 -16.01 16.96 -10.56
C ASN A 230 -16.71 15.72 -9.96
N ALA A 231 -18.04 15.63 -10.11
CA ALA A 231 -18.82 14.45 -9.74
C ALA A 231 -19.55 13.89 -10.98
N ASP A 232 -19.57 12.57 -11.10
CA ASP A 232 -20.26 11.86 -12.18
C ASP A 232 -21.65 11.41 -11.74
N VAL A 233 -22.61 11.46 -12.67
CA VAL A 233 -23.98 10.97 -12.44
C VAL A 233 -24.00 9.46 -12.63
N LEU A 234 -24.42 8.73 -11.59
CA LEU A 234 -24.69 7.30 -11.63
C LEU A 234 -26.19 7.04 -11.65
N ASN A 235 -26.65 6.16 -12.54
CA ASN A 235 -28.04 5.70 -12.51
C ASN A 235 -28.21 4.62 -11.44
N ALA A 236 -29.24 4.74 -10.62
CA ALA A 236 -29.59 3.69 -9.67
C ALA A 236 -30.14 2.46 -10.43
N THR A 237 -29.80 1.28 -9.95
CA THR A 237 -30.22 0.02 -10.59
C THR A 237 -31.61 -0.43 -10.17
N SER A 238 -31.99 -0.09 -8.94
CA SER A 238 -33.20 -0.59 -8.28
C SER A 238 -34.28 0.47 -8.09
N VAL A 239 -33.96 1.73 -8.33
CA VAL A 239 -34.88 2.86 -8.24
C VAL A 239 -35.11 3.42 -9.64
N ALA A 240 -36.33 3.29 -10.15
CA ALA A 240 -36.67 3.71 -11.50
C ALA A 240 -36.42 5.22 -11.68
N SER A 241 -35.65 5.59 -12.72
CA SER A 241 -35.24 6.98 -12.98
C SER A 241 -34.55 7.66 -11.79
N GLY A 242 -33.96 6.90 -10.87
CA GLY A 242 -33.16 7.40 -9.76
C GLY A 242 -31.71 7.63 -10.16
N ILE A 243 -31.08 8.67 -9.62
CA ILE A 243 -29.66 8.97 -9.81
C ILE A 243 -28.93 9.17 -8.48
N ARG A 244 -27.63 8.93 -8.51
CA ARG A 244 -26.65 9.22 -7.46
C ARG A 244 -25.48 9.99 -8.06
N CYS A 245 -24.67 10.60 -7.20
CA CYS A 245 -23.44 11.26 -7.61
C CYS A 245 -22.25 10.49 -7.06
N HIS A 246 -21.18 10.41 -7.85
CA HIS A 246 -19.95 9.71 -7.49
C HIS A 246 -18.75 10.59 -7.78
N CYS A 247 -17.80 10.61 -6.85
CA CYS A 247 -16.52 11.29 -7.06
C CYS A 247 -15.55 10.32 -7.74
N PRO A 248 -15.00 10.68 -8.92
CA PRO A 248 -14.00 9.87 -9.61
C PRO A 248 -12.68 9.84 -8.82
N ASP A 249 -11.77 8.93 -9.22
CA ASP A 249 -10.48 8.74 -8.56
C ASP A 249 -9.71 10.06 -8.38
N GLY A 250 -9.16 10.27 -7.18
CA GLY A 250 -8.51 11.52 -6.78
C GLY A 250 -9.44 12.58 -6.19
N PHE A 251 -10.74 12.29 -6.09
CA PHE A 251 -11.72 13.12 -5.38
C PHE A 251 -12.45 12.32 -4.30
N PHE A 252 -12.85 13.01 -3.23
CA PHE A 252 -13.53 12.45 -2.07
C PHE A 252 -14.78 13.27 -1.72
N GLY A 253 -15.86 12.58 -1.40
CA GLY A 253 -17.09 13.17 -0.87
C GLY A 253 -18.35 12.44 -1.36
N ASP A 254 -19.51 13.07 -1.17
CA ASP A 254 -20.83 12.51 -1.55
C ASP A 254 -21.25 12.86 -2.99
N GLY A 255 -20.52 13.76 -3.65
CA GLY A 255 -20.78 14.18 -5.03
C GLY A 255 -22.01 15.08 -5.21
N PHE A 256 -22.74 15.44 -4.15
CA PHE A 256 -23.87 16.36 -4.24
C PHE A 256 -23.46 17.78 -3.83
N PRO A 257 -23.92 18.83 -4.53
CA PRO A 257 -23.57 20.22 -4.22
C PRO A 257 -24.21 20.69 -2.90
N VAL A 258 -25.30 20.03 -2.49
CA VAL A 258 -26.01 20.27 -1.23
C VAL A 258 -25.30 19.58 -0.04
N GLY A 259 -24.47 18.58 -0.32
CA GLY A 259 -23.64 17.89 0.67
C GLY A 259 -22.21 18.44 0.71
N ALA A 260 -21.23 17.54 0.82
CA ALA A 260 -19.81 17.82 0.77
C ALA A 260 -19.28 18.03 -0.66
N GLY A 261 -20.02 17.56 -1.68
CA GLY A 261 -19.58 17.59 -3.07
C GLY A 261 -18.39 16.66 -3.33
N CYS A 262 -17.59 16.97 -4.35
CA CYS A 262 -16.33 16.26 -4.62
C CYS A 262 -15.14 17.17 -4.36
N LEU A 263 -14.40 16.87 -3.30
CA LEU A 263 -13.19 17.58 -2.91
C LEU A 263 -11.97 16.83 -3.44
N LYS A 264 -11.01 17.54 -4.02
CA LYS A 264 -9.74 16.91 -4.43
C LYS A 264 -9.07 16.27 -3.21
N SER A 265 -8.76 14.99 -3.29
CA SER A 265 -7.97 14.30 -2.28
C SER A 265 -6.50 14.34 -2.68
N CYS A 266 -5.62 14.56 -1.71
CA CYS A 266 -4.17 14.49 -1.91
C CYS A 266 -3.45 14.10 -0.62
N LEU A 267 -2.24 13.59 -0.75
CA LEU A 267 -1.41 13.22 0.39
C LEU A 267 -0.48 14.38 0.77
N LYS A 268 -0.56 14.80 2.03
CA LYS A 268 0.33 15.82 2.61
C LYS A 268 0.82 15.34 3.97
N ASP A 269 2.13 15.28 4.13
CA ASP A 269 2.79 14.79 5.36
C ASP A 269 2.30 13.39 5.81
N GLY A 270 2.06 12.49 4.84
CA GLY A 270 1.56 11.13 5.11
C GLY A 270 0.10 11.05 5.55
N LYS A 271 -0.65 12.17 5.52
CA LYS A 271 -2.09 12.22 5.79
C LYS A 271 -2.86 12.60 4.54
N GLU A 272 -3.98 11.93 4.33
CA GLU A 272 -4.93 12.33 3.30
C GLU A 272 -5.58 13.65 3.72
N VAL A 273 -5.40 14.67 2.89
CA VAL A 273 -6.00 16.00 3.05
C VAL A 273 -6.89 16.30 1.86
N HIS A 274 -7.89 17.15 2.07
CA HIS A 274 -8.98 17.36 1.11
C HIS A 274 -9.14 18.83 0.74
N GLY A 275 -9.54 19.09 -0.50
CA GLY A 275 -9.93 20.40 -0.98
C GLY A 275 -8.80 21.44 -0.93
N HIS A 276 -9.03 22.55 -0.23
CA HIS A 276 -8.11 23.69 -0.21
C HIS A 276 -6.73 23.39 0.39
N ASP A 277 -6.61 22.37 1.24
CA ASP A 277 -5.35 21.96 1.86
C ASP A 277 -4.37 21.29 0.89
N CYS A 278 -4.87 20.87 -0.27
CA CYS A 278 -4.08 20.35 -1.38
C CYS A 278 -3.27 21.42 -2.11
N TYR A 279 -3.64 22.69 -1.98
CA TYR A 279 -2.92 23.77 -2.65
C TYR A 279 -1.92 24.42 -1.68
N PRO A 280 -0.64 24.55 -2.06
CA PRO A 280 0.34 25.21 -1.21
C PRO A 280 -0.08 26.67 -0.98
N ARG A 281 -0.29 27.06 0.28
CA ARG A 281 -0.53 28.46 0.66
C ARG A 281 0.68 29.28 0.21
N ASN A 282 0.48 30.19 -0.74
CA ASN A 282 1.53 31.05 -1.29
C ASN A 282 2.11 31.99 -0.22
N ASN A 283 3.07 31.51 0.58
CA ASN A 283 3.82 32.26 1.58
C ASN A 283 4.97 33.11 0.98
N HIS A 284 4.84 33.52 -0.29
CA HIS A 284 5.90 34.23 -1.03
C HIS A 284 6.26 35.61 -0.45
N GLY A 285 5.37 36.25 0.33
CA GLY A 285 5.66 37.54 0.98
C GLY A 285 6.64 37.44 2.15
N LYS A 286 6.54 36.37 2.96
CA LYS A 286 7.36 36.18 4.16
C LYS A 286 8.78 35.71 3.84
N LYS A 287 8.94 34.86 2.82
CA LYS A 287 10.26 34.36 2.38
C LYS A 287 11.14 35.47 1.78
N LYS A 288 10.55 36.42 1.04
CA LYS A 288 11.31 37.55 0.45
C LYS A 288 11.90 38.49 1.52
N ALA A 289 11.17 38.76 2.60
CA ALA A 289 11.67 39.60 3.70
C ALA A 289 12.84 38.95 4.45
N ILE A 290 12.80 37.63 4.65
CA ILE A 290 13.88 36.87 5.31
C ILE A 290 15.13 36.85 4.43
N ILE A 291 14.98 36.62 3.12
CA ILE A 291 16.11 36.63 2.18
C ILE A 291 16.78 38.01 2.14
N LEU A 292 16.00 39.11 2.14
CA LEU A 292 16.55 40.47 2.14
C LEU A 292 17.38 40.75 3.40
N ALA A 293 16.90 40.29 4.57
CA ALA A 293 17.61 40.45 5.83
C ALA A 293 18.92 39.65 5.87
N VAL A 294 18.93 38.41 5.36
CA VAL A 294 20.13 37.56 5.28
C VAL A 294 21.17 38.14 4.32
N VAL A 295 20.74 38.71 3.19
CA VAL A 295 21.64 39.37 2.23
C VAL A 295 22.28 40.63 2.84
N LEU A 296 21.51 41.43 3.60
CA LEU A 296 22.05 42.60 4.28
C LEU A 296 23.07 42.25 5.37
N ILE A 297 22.80 41.19 6.15
CA ILE A 297 23.71 40.72 7.21
C ILE A 297 25.00 40.12 6.62
N SER A 298 24.88 39.34 5.55
CA SER A 298 26.05 38.78 4.85
C SER A 298 26.90 39.87 4.19
N ALA A 299 26.29 40.90 3.60
CA ALA A 299 27.04 42.04 3.07
C ALA A 299 27.81 42.81 4.16
N LEU A 300 27.18 43.05 5.32
CA LEU A 300 27.82 43.74 6.44
C LEU A 300 28.99 42.94 7.04
N THR A 301 28.84 41.62 7.15
CA THR A 301 29.91 40.74 7.66
C THR A 301 31.10 40.66 6.70
N VAL A 302 30.86 40.63 5.38
CA VAL A 302 31.92 40.66 4.37
C VAL A 302 32.68 41.99 4.38
N VAL A 303 32.00 43.12 4.54
CA VAL A 303 32.66 44.44 4.66
C VAL A 303 33.53 44.52 5.91
N CYS A 304 33.07 43.95 7.03
CA CYS A 304 33.83 43.88 8.28
C CYS A 304 35.07 42.98 8.15
N LEU A 305 34.94 41.81 7.49
CA LEU A 305 36.04 40.89 7.22
C LEU A 305 37.06 41.47 6.23
N MET A 306 36.60 42.17 5.19
CA MET A 306 37.48 42.86 4.24
C MET A 306 38.28 43.99 4.90
N ALA A 307 37.66 44.76 5.82
CA ALA A 307 38.39 45.76 6.61
C ALA A 307 39.46 45.10 7.52
N LEU A 308 39.16 43.94 8.10
CA LEU A 308 40.11 43.17 8.91
C LEU A 308 41.22 42.51 8.07
N CYS A 309 40.93 42.05 6.85
CA CYS A 309 41.92 41.46 5.93
C CYS A 309 42.84 42.53 5.31
N LEU A 310 42.34 43.73 5.01
CA LEU A 310 43.18 44.86 4.59
C LEU A 310 44.10 45.36 5.72
N SER A 311 43.76 45.06 6.97
CA SER A 311 44.57 45.36 8.16
C SER A 311 45.70 44.35 8.42
N LYS A 312 45.73 43.22 7.70
CA LYS A 312 46.77 42.19 7.81
C LYS A 312 47.22 41.70 6.44
N ARG A 313 48.24 42.36 5.86
CA ARG A 313 49.04 41.78 4.76
C ARG A 313 50.26 41.08 5.36
N PRO A 314 50.52 39.82 4.98
CA PRO A 314 51.51 39.52 3.92
C PRO A 314 50.96 38.46 2.92
N ILE A 315 51.10 38.67 1.60
CA ILE A 315 52.17 38.26 0.67
C ILE A 315 52.33 36.74 0.45
N ARG A 316 52.05 36.38 -0.81
CA ARG A 316 52.48 35.25 -1.68
C ARG A 316 51.73 33.91 -1.71
N SER A 317 51.14 33.73 -2.90
CA SER A 317 50.79 32.54 -3.69
C SER A 317 51.82 31.41 -3.67
N ASP A 318 51.34 30.15 -3.60
CA ASP A 318 51.44 29.26 -4.76
C ASP A 318 50.37 28.15 -4.81
N LYS A 319 49.94 27.83 -6.04
CA LYS A 319 48.95 26.83 -6.41
C LYS A 319 49.62 25.49 -6.68
N PHE A 320 49.11 24.40 -6.11
CA PHE A 320 48.83 23.13 -6.83
C PHE A 320 47.99 22.20 -5.92
N VAL A 321 47.15 21.36 -6.52
CA VAL A 321 46.11 20.50 -5.90
C VAL A 321 44.77 21.22 -5.62
N SER A 322 44.02 21.52 -6.67
CA SER A 322 42.61 21.92 -6.56
C SER A 322 41.85 21.25 -7.69
N ASN A 323 41.29 20.09 -7.38
CA ASN A 323 40.12 19.50 -8.06
C ASN A 323 39.63 18.24 -7.31
N GLN A 324 40.42 17.69 -6.39
CA GLN A 324 39.96 16.64 -5.45
C GLN A 324 39.19 17.22 -4.25
N SER A 325 39.45 18.48 -3.87
CA SER A 325 38.92 19.13 -2.67
C SER A 325 37.52 19.73 -2.84
N HIS A 326 37.05 19.96 -4.06
CA HIS A 326 35.74 20.61 -4.26
C HIS A 326 34.56 19.63 -4.08
N CYS A 327 34.77 18.33 -4.36
CA CYS A 327 33.78 17.28 -4.09
C CYS A 327 33.89 16.75 -2.64
N GLN A 328 35.11 16.69 -2.08
CA GLN A 328 35.32 16.31 -0.67
C GLN A 328 34.68 17.29 0.32
N SER A 329 34.72 18.60 0.03
CA SER A 329 34.19 19.63 0.94
C SER A 329 32.65 19.72 0.95
N ALA A 330 31.97 19.34 -0.15
CA ALA A 330 30.52 19.21 -0.15
C ALA A 330 30.06 18.00 0.70
N ILE A 331 30.79 16.88 0.64
CA ILE A 331 30.45 15.61 1.31
C ILE A 331 30.87 15.60 2.80
N LEU A 332 32.00 16.22 3.17
CA LEU A 332 32.46 16.31 4.56
C LEU A 332 31.58 17.21 5.46
N SER A 333 30.63 17.96 4.87
CA SER A 333 29.72 18.84 5.61
C SER A 333 28.44 18.16 6.11
N GLN A 334 28.12 16.95 5.61
CA GLN A 334 27.03 16.13 6.12
C GLN A 334 27.58 14.95 6.93
N LYS A 335 27.50 15.09 8.26
CA LYS A 335 27.78 14.03 9.23
C LYS A 335 26.83 12.83 9.03
N ALA A 336 27.12 11.89 8.14
CA ALA A 336 26.41 10.59 8.12
C ALA A 336 27.03 9.43 7.33
N CYS A 337 28.08 9.57 6.52
CA CYS A 337 28.56 8.41 5.75
C CYS A 337 29.60 7.59 6.54
N ARG A 338 29.18 6.45 7.12
CA ARG A 338 30.06 5.47 7.80
C ARG A 338 30.79 4.52 6.84
N SER A 339 30.61 4.67 5.52
CA SER A 339 31.13 3.74 4.50
C SER A 339 32.55 4.11 4.05
N ARG A 340 33.36 3.10 3.69
CA ARG A 340 34.77 3.27 3.30
C ARG A 340 34.89 3.76 1.86
N LEU A 341 35.76 4.75 1.62
CA LEU A 341 36.17 5.12 0.26
C LEU A 341 37.27 4.16 -0.21
N PHE A 342 36.97 3.36 -1.23
CA PHE A 342 37.90 2.45 -1.88
C PHE A 342 38.59 3.15 -3.05
N THR A 343 39.82 2.77 -3.36
CA THR A 343 40.45 3.17 -4.62
C THR A 343 39.96 2.27 -5.75
N TYR A 344 39.88 2.80 -6.98
CA TYR A 344 39.47 2.00 -8.14
C TYR A 344 40.37 0.77 -8.31
N HIS A 345 41.70 0.96 -8.23
CA HIS A 345 42.70 -0.10 -8.32
C HIS A 345 42.49 -1.21 -7.29
N GLU A 346 42.13 -0.89 -6.05
CA GLU A 346 41.85 -1.89 -5.02
C GLU A 346 40.67 -2.80 -5.40
N LEU A 347 39.61 -2.24 -6.01
CA LEU A 347 38.45 -3.01 -6.45
C LEU A 347 38.69 -3.73 -7.78
N GLU A 348 39.51 -3.15 -8.65
CA GLU A 348 39.98 -3.80 -9.87
C GLU A 348 40.78 -5.07 -9.55
N GLU A 349 41.76 -4.99 -8.64
CA GLU A 349 42.51 -6.17 -8.17
C GLU A 349 41.59 -7.19 -7.49
N ALA A 350 40.69 -6.73 -6.60
CA ALA A 350 39.78 -7.61 -5.87
C ALA A 350 38.86 -8.41 -6.80
N THR A 351 38.47 -7.83 -7.94
CA THR A 351 37.59 -8.44 -8.95
C THR A 351 38.36 -9.07 -10.12
N LYS A 352 39.70 -9.14 -10.03
CA LYS A 352 40.58 -9.63 -11.11
C LYS A 352 40.35 -8.91 -12.44
N GLY A 353 40.28 -7.58 -12.40
CA GLY A 353 40.08 -6.77 -13.60
C GLY A 353 38.66 -6.78 -14.15
N PHE A 354 37.65 -7.05 -13.32
CA PHE A 354 36.25 -7.19 -13.75
C PHE A 354 36.04 -8.25 -14.84
N GLU A 355 36.75 -9.37 -14.74
CA GLU A 355 36.65 -10.49 -15.67
C GLU A 355 35.25 -11.14 -15.67
N ASP A 356 34.84 -11.68 -16.82
CA ASP A 356 33.54 -12.37 -16.98
C ASP A 356 33.35 -13.52 -15.98
N GLY A 357 34.45 -14.20 -15.60
CA GLY A 357 34.42 -15.29 -14.62
C GLY A 357 34.04 -14.86 -13.20
N GLN A 358 34.06 -13.56 -12.90
CA GLN A 358 33.63 -13.00 -11.62
C GLN A 358 32.22 -12.40 -11.67
N LYS A 359 31.54 -12.39 -12.82
CA LYS A 359 30.17 -11.85 -12.93
C LYS A 359 29.17 -12.70 -12.15
N ILE A 360 28.45 -12.05 -11.24
CA ILE A 360 27.33 -12.60 -10.49
C ILE A 360 26.02 -12.31 -11.24
N VAL A 361 25.87 -11.05 -11.67
CA VAL A 361 24.72 -10.52 -12.42
C VAL A 361 25.25 -9.77 -13.62
N ASP A 362 24.72 -10.09 -14.80
CA ASP A 362 25.07 -9.45 -16.07
C ASP A 362 23.82 -8.74 -16.62
N GLY A 363 23.69 -7.46 -16.29
CA GLY A 363 22.60 -6.59 -16.73
C GLY A 363 23.07 -5.55 -17.75
N ALA A 364 22.13 -4.99 -18.51
CA ALA A 364 22.42 -4.03 -19.59
C ALA A 364 23.03 -2.69 -19.11
N LYS A 365 22.76 -2.30 -17.84
CA LYS A 365 23.24 -1.04 -17.25
C LYS A 365 24.07 -1.23 -15.98
N THR A 366 23.88 -2.36 -15.30
CA THR A 366 24.52 -2.68 -14.02
C THR A 366 25.08 -4.09 -14.07
N THR A 367 26.34 -4.22 -13.70
CA THR A 367 27.02 -5.52 -13.59
C THR A 367 27.55 -5.70 -12.18
N LEU A 368 27.28 -6.86 -11.58
CA LEU A 368 27.72 -7.19 -10.22
C LEU A 368 28.81 -8.25 -10.30
N TYR A 369 29.96 -7.97 -9.68
CA TYR A 369 31.13 -8.85 -9.69
C TYR A 369 31.42 -9.38 -8.28
N ALA A 370 31.82 -10.64 -8.17
CA ALA A 370 32.43 -11.18 -6.97
C ALA A 370 33.88 -10.69 -6.86
N GLY A 371 34.33 -10.40 -5.65
CA GLY A 371 35.70 -10.03 -5.41
C GLY A 371 36.19 -10.43 -4.04
N VAL A 372 37.51 -10.43 -3.88
CA VAL A 372 38.19 -10.69 -2.59
C VAL A 372 39.17 -9.55 -2.35
N LEU A 373 38.91 -8.74 -1.32
CA LEU A 373 39.81 -7.67 -0.92
C LEU A 373 41.14 -8.26 -0.42
N MET A 374 42.22 -7.48 -0.44
CA MET A 374 43.56 -7.90 0.03
C MET A 374 43.59 -8.49 1.45
N GLY A 375 42.63 -8.11 2.31
CA GLY A 375 42.45 -8.68 3.65
C GLY A 375 41.71 -10.03 3.71
N GLY A 376 41.36 -10.62 2.56
CA GLY A 376 40.61 -11.88 2.47
C GLY A 376 39.08 -11.73 2.58
N SER A 377 38.57 -10.52 2.73
CA SER A 377 37.12 -10.27 2.83
C SER A 377 36.46 -10.40 1.45
N HIS A 378 35.43 -11.24 1.36
CA HIS A 378 34.61 -11.40 0.17
C HIS A 378 33.65 -10.21 0.01
N VAL A 379 33.56 -9.68 -1.21
CA VAL A 379 32.74 -8.52 -1.53
C VAL A 379 31.99 -8.72 -2.84
N ALA A 380 30.85 -8.03 -3.00
CA ALA A 380 30.18 -7.88 -4.27
C ALA A 380 30.35 -6.43 -4.75
N VAL A 381 30.94 -6.25 -5.92
CA VAL A 381 31.25 -4.92 -6.50
C VAL A 381 30.29 -4.66 -7.64
N GLN A 382 29.39 -3.68 -7.44
CA GLN A 382 28.48 -3.23 -8.47
C GLN A 382 29.14 -2.12 -9.27
N ARG A 383 29.28 -2.33 -10.58
CA ARG A 383 29.83 -1.35 -11.52
C ARG A 383 28.71 -0.61 -12.23
N ILE A 384 28.79 0.72 -12.21
CA ILE A 384 27.78 1.62 -12.77
C ILE A 384 28.48 2.64 -13.63
N GLN A 385 28.09 2.69 -14.90
CA GLN A 385 28.58 3.72 -15.82
C GLN A 385 27.67 4.94 -15.71
N CYS A 386 28.22 6.10 -15.35
CA CYS A 386 27.47 7.36 -15.38
C CYS A 386 27.80 8.11 -16.69
N GLU A 387 26.77 8.66 -17.33
CA GLU A 387 26.92 9.44 -18.57
C GLU A 387 27.15 10.93 -18.30
N SER A 388 26.70 11.43 -17.14
CA SER A 388 26.85 12.82 -16.74
C SER A 388 27.15 13.00 -15.25
N GLU A 389 27.68 14.17 -14.87
CA GLU A 389 27.85 14.57 -13.47
C GLU A 389 26.52 14.55 -12.68
N ARG A 390 25.40 14.83 -13.35
CA ARG A 390 24.07 14.76 -12.72
C ARG A 390 23.68 13.33 -12.38
N ASP A 391 23.98 12.37 -13.25
CA ASP A 391 23.70 10.95 -12.99
C ASP A 391 24.56 10.45 -11.85
N PHE A 392 25.83 10.89 -11.80
CA PHE A 392 26.73 10.60 -10.69
C PHE A 392 26.17 11.11 -9.34
N ILE A 393 25.73 12.37 -9.26
CA ILE A 393 25.15 12.95 -8.03
C ILE A 393 23.91 12.15 -7.58
N ARG A 394 23.07 11.68 -8.52
CA ARG A 394 21.90 10.85 -8.20
C ARG A 394 22.28 9.48 -7.67
N VAL A 395 23.26 8.82 -8.29
CA VAL A 395 23.80 7.54 -7.82
C VAL A 395 24.33 7.70 -6.41
N LEU A 396 25.14 8.74 -6.15
CA LEU A 396 25.69 9.01 -4.82
C LEU A 396 24.59 9.21 -3.78
N PHE A 397 23.58 10.04 -4.07
CA PHE A 397 22.45 10.26 -3.16
C PHE A 397 21.70 8.97 -2.81
N ARG A 398 21.49 8.09 -3.81
CA ARG A 398 20.87 6.77 -3.57
C ARG A 398 21.76 5.85 -2.74
N VAL A 399 23.06 5.82 -3.01
CA VAL A 399 24.03 5.05 -2.21
C VAL A 399 24.02 5.52 -0.76
N GLU A 400 24.03 6.83 -0.53
CA GLU A 400 23.94 7.42 0.82
C GLU A 400 22.64 6.99 1.52
N THR A 401 21.50 7.12 0.83
CA THR A 401 20.20 6.72 1.37
C THR A 401 20.19 5.22 1.73
N LEU A 402 20.59 4.34 0.81
CA LEU A 402 20.67 2.90 1.04
C LEU A 402 21.66 2.52 2.15
N SER A 403 22.80 3.21 2.23
CA SER A 403 23.81 2.96 3.26
C SER A 403 23.36 3.34 4.68
N ALA A 404 22.40 4.27 4.78
CA ALA A 404 21.79 4.67 6.04
C ALA A 404 20.67 3.72 6.50
N LEU A 405 20.14 2.88 5.60
CA LEU A 405 19.10 1.91 5.93
C LEU A 405 19.72 0.70 6.67
N SER A 406 19.10 0.33 7.78
CA SER A 406 19.43 -0.89 8.52
C SER A 406 18.23 -1.83 8.47
N HIS A 407 18.30 -2.85 7.62
CA HIS A 407 17.26 -3.87 7.50
C HIS A 407 17.89 -5.27 7.44
N ARG A 408 17.30 -6.24 8.15
CA ARG A 408 17.85 -7.60 8.26
C ARG A 408 18.02 -8.31 6.91
N ASN A 409 17.17 -7.97 5.93
CA ASN A 409 17.21 -8.55 4.59
C ASN A 409 17.82 -7.65 3.49
N LEU A 410 18.49 -6.55 3.86
CA LEU A 410 19.29 -5.75 2.92
C LEU A 410 20.78 -6.09 3.04
N ALA A 411 21.46 -6.20 1.91
CA ALA A 411 22.91 -6.31 1.90
C ALA A 411 23.54 -4.97 2.31
N ARG A 412 24.50 -5.05 3.22
CA ARG A 412 25.17 -3.86 3.75
C ARG A 412 26.14 -3.30 2.71
N ILE A 413 26.00 -2.00 2.42
CA ILE A 413 26.99 -1.24 1.64
C ILE A 413 28.18 -0.94 2.55
N ILE A 414 29.35 -1.46 2.20
CA ILE A 414 30.58 -1.27 2.99
C ILE A 414 31.42 -0.10 2.49
N GLY A 415 31.20 0.31 1.24
CA GLY A 415 31.93 1.41 0.66
C GLY A 415 31.58 1.66 -0.79
N TRP A 416 32.30 2.61 -1.35
CA TRP A 416 32.15 3.02 -2.74
C TRP A 416 33.49 3.49 -3.29
N SER A 417 33.59 3.56 -4.61
CA SER A 417 34.74 4.10 -5.31
C SER A 417 34.28 4.90 -6.53
N MET A 418 35.15 5.78 -6.99
CA MET A 418 34.97 6.58 -8.19
C MET A 418 36.25 6.52 -9.01
N ASP A 419 36.08 6.36 -10.33
CA ASP A 419 37.12 6.61 -11.30
C ASP A 419 36.90 7.95 -12.04
N SER A 420 38.00 8.50 -12.55
CA SER A 420 38.08 9.66 -13.43
C SER A 420 37.19 9.56 -14.70
N SER A 421 36.77 8.35 -15.09
CA SER A 421 35.91 8.08 -16.25
C SER A 421 34.39 8.12 -15.97
N TYR A 422 33.97 8.73 -14.84
CA TYR A 422 32.58 8.72 -14.36
C TYR A 422 32.02 7.31 -14.09
N THR A 423 32.88 6.31 -13.88
CA THR A 423 32.47 4.99 -13.42
C THR A 423 32.37 5.00 -11.89
N SER A 424 31.19 4.66 -11.38
CA SER A 424 30.95 4.51 -9.94
C SER A 424 30.95 3.03 -9.57
N LEU A 425 31.62 2.70 -8.48
CA LEU A 425 31.64 1.35 -7.92
C LEU A 425 30.99 1.39 -6.53
N VAL A 426 30.03 0.49 -6.29
CA VAL A 426 29.39 0.31 -4.98
C VAL A 426 29.76 -1.06 -4.45
N VAL A 427 30.22 -1.13 -3.20
CA VAL A 427 30.75 -2.34 -2.60
C VAL A 427 29.80 -2.83 -1.52
N TYR A 428 29.32 -4.06 -1.67
CA TYR A 428 28.47 -4.76 -0.72
C TYR A 428 29.27 -5.87 -0.03
N ASP A 429 28.86 -6.22 1.19
CA ASP A 429 29.26 -7.51 1.77
C ASP A 429 28.82 -8.67 0.88
N TYR A 430 29.66 -9.69 0.74
CA TYR A 430 29.30 -10.95 0.07
C TYR A 430 29.08 -12.05 1.12
N PRO A 431 27.83 -12.48 1.34
CA PRO A 431 27.51 -13.54 2.29
C PRO A 431 28.06 -14.93 1.91
N GLU A 432 28.37 -15.75 2.92
CA GLU A 432 29.08 -17.03 2.76
C GLU A 432 28.36 -18.05 1.88
N ASN A 433 27.02 -18.11 1.94
CA ASN A 433 26.26 -19.09 1.16
C ASN A 433 26.09 -18.69 -0.31
N GLY A 434 26.57 -17.51 -0.72
CA GLY A 434 26.50 -17.03 -2.10
C GLY A 434 25.11 -16.58 -2.49
N THR A 435 24.76 -16.70 -3.78
CA THR A 435 23.48 -16.20 -4.31
C THR A 435 22.43 -17.28 -4.43
N PHE A 436 21.17 -16.89 -4.32
CA PHE A 436 20.04 -17.79 -4.49
C PHE A 436 20.05 -18.48 -5.86
N LYS A 437 20.44 -17.76 -6.92
CA LYS A 437 20.68 -18.32 -8.26
C LYS A 437 21.63 -19.53 -8.27
N GLN A 438 22.71 -19.49 -7.49
CA GLN A 438 23.66 -20.60 -7.39
C GLN A 438 23.04 -21.85 -6.73
N HIS A 439 22.06 -21.67 -5.85
CA HIS A 439 21.34 -22.78 -5.21
C HIS A 439 20.20 -23.34 -6.06
N LEU A 440 19.72 -22.60 -7.06
CA LEU A 440 18.74 -23.07 -8.04
C LEU A 440 19.40 -23.80 -9.22
N ILE A 441 20.50 -23.26 -9.75
CA ILE A 441 21.20 -23.86 -10.90
C ILE A 441 21.96 -25.12 -10.45
N ARG A 442 21.58 -26.28 -11.01
CA ARG A 442 22.34 -27.54 -10.91
C ARG A 442 23.66 -27.45 -11.69
N ALA A 443 24.64 -26.70 -11.19
CA ALA A 443 26.03 -26.91 -11.59
C ALA A 443 26.54 -28.19 -10.91
N ARG A 444 27.40 -28.94 -11.61
CA ARG A 444 27.84 -30.31 -11.25
C ARG A 444 28.67 -30.41 -9.96
N ASP A 445 28.83 -29.34 -9.20
CA ASP A 445 29.70 -29.27 -8.04
C ASP A 445 28.99 -28.77 -6.77
N GLN A 446 28.65 -29.74 -5.91
CA GLN A 446 28.84 -29.72 -4.45
C GLN A 446 27.92 -28.89 -3.52
N LYS A 447 26.88 -28.19 -3.99
CA LYS A 447 25.90 -27.57 -3.05
C LYS A 447 24.57 -28.34 -3.00
N ILE A 448 24.12 -28.64 -1.78
CA ILE A 448 22.82 -29.30 -1.52
C ILE A 448 21.71 -28.36 -2.00
N PRO A 449 20.81 -28.80 -2.90
CA PRO A 449 19.71 -27.97 -3.38
C PRO A 449 18.81 -27.56 -2.23
N LEU A 450 18.29 -26.32 -2.28
CA LEU A 450 17.38 -25.82 -1.25
C LEU A 450 16.07 -26.60 -1.29
N ASP A 451 15.63 -27.04 -0.11
CA ASP A 451 14.29 -27.60 0.09
C ASP A 451 13.20 -26.54 -0.17
N TRP A 452 11.96 -27.01 -0.30
CA TRP A 452 10.82 -26.13 -0.57
C TRP A 452 10.64 -25.04 0.48
N TYR A 453 10.84 -25.38 1.76
CA TYR A 453 10.64 -24.44 2.87
C TYR A 453 11.61 -23.26 2.79
N ARG A 454 12.89 -23.53 2.54
CA ARG A 454 13.91 -22.50 2.37
C ARG A 454 13.64 -21.63 1.14
N ARG A 455 13.20 -22.22 0.02
CA ARG A 455 12.82 -21.46 -1.17
C ARG A 455 11.65 -20.50 -0.89
N LEU A 456 10.65 -20.99 -0.16
CA LEU A 456 9.49 -20.19 0.21
C LEU A 456 9.85 -19.05 1.18
N ASN A 457 10.73 -19.31 2.15
CA ASN A 457 11.26 -18.28 3.04
C ASN A 457 12.04 -17.22 2.27
N VAL A 458 12.87 -17.61 1.29
CA VAL A 458 13.59 -16.66 0.43
C VAL A 458 12.62 -15.76 -0.33
N ALA A 459 11.53 -16.31 -0.90
CA ALA A 459 10.49 -15.49 -1.52
C ALA A 459 9.86 -14.50 -0.55
N ALA A 460 9.43 -14.97 0.64
CA ALA A 460 8.78 -14.14 1.63
C ALA A 460 9.70 -13.01 2.12
N GLU A 461 10.94 -13.32 2.51
CA GLU A 461 11.91 -12.32 2.97
C GLU A 461 12.25 -11.30 1.87
N THR A 462 12.38 -11.74 0.61
CA THR A 462 12.61 -10.85 -0.53
C THR A 462 11.42 -9.92 -0.76
N ALA A 463 10.19 -10.44 -0.73
CA ALA A 463 8.99 -9.63 -0.89
C ALA A 463 8.83 -8.62 0.26
N CYS A 464 9.11 -9.03 1.50
CA CYS A 464 9.05 -8.15 2.67
C CYS A 464 10.01 -6.97 2.56
N VAL A 465 11.27 -7.19 2.18
CA VAL A 465 12.23 -6.09 2.04
C VAL A 465 11.87 -5.15 0.90
N LEU A 466 11.34 -5.65 -0.21
CA LEU A 466 10.86 -4.81 -1.30
C LEU A 466 9.63 -4.00 -0.87
N ALA A 467 8.68 -4.61 -0.15
CA ALA A 467 7.51 -3.91 0.38
C ALA A 467 7.91 -2.78 1.34
N PHE A 468 8.88 -3.04 2.22
CA PHE A 468 9.48 -2.06 3.13
C PHE A 468 10.06 -0.87 2.35
N LEU A 469 10.88 -1.14 1.33
CA LEU A 469 11.50 -0.09 0.52
C LEU A 469 10.49 0.75 -0.29
N HIS A 470 9.40 0.13 -0.73
CA HIS A 470 8.35 0.80 -1.51
C HIS A 470 7.43 1.69 -0.66
N HIS A 471 7.14 1.29 0.59
CA HIS A 471 6.08 1.91 1.39
C HIS A 471 6.58 2.61 2.65
N GLU A 472 7.64 2.11 3.29
CA GLU A 472 8.14 2.66 4.55
C GLU A 472 9.26 3.69 4.35
N ILE A 473 9.94 3.66 3.20
CA ILE A 473 10.98 4.63 2.85
C ILE A 473 10.40 5.76 2.01
N SER A 474 10.76 7.01 2.34
CA SER A 474 10.36 8.20 1.60
C SER A 474 11.57 9.05 1.19
N PRO A 475 11.79 9.29 -0.11
CA PRO A 475 11.00 8.77 -1.25
C PRO A 475 11.15 7.24 -1.41
N PRO A 476 10.16 6.53 -1.99
CA PRO A 476 10.24 5.09 -2.24
C PRO A 476 11.49 4.69 -3.01
N ILE A 477 12.09 3.57 -2.63
CA ILE A 477 13.24 3.00 -3.32
C ILE A 477 12.78 1.75 -4.05
N PHE A 478 12.93 1.76 -5.37
CA PHE A 478 12.64 0.61 -6.22
C PHE A 478 13.93 -0.08 -6.65
N HIS A 479 13.90 -1.41 -6.78
CA HIS A 479 15.05 -2.21 -7.17
C HIS A 479 15.29 -2.16 -8.69
N HIS A 480 14.22 -2.27 -9.47
CA HIS A 480 14.10 -2.25 -10.94
C HIS A 480 14.89 -3.30 -11.74
N ASP A 481 15.89 -3.96 -11.15
CA ASP A 481 16.63 -5.07 -11.78
C ASP A 481 16.71 -6.30 -10.86
N LEU A 482 15.57 -6.69 -10.27
CA LEU A 482 15.54 -7.81 -9.32
C LEU A 482 15.75 -9.13 -10.07
N GLN A 483 16.78 -9.86 -9.68
CA GLN A 483 17.12 -11.18 -10.21
C GLN A 483 17.51 -12.12 -9.07
N SER A 484 17.42 -13.44 -9.24
CA SER A 484 17.89 -14.40 -8.24
C SER A 484 19.39 -14.30 -7.94
N GLY A 485 20.19 -13.68 -8.82
CA GLY A 485 21.60 -13.37 -8.58
C GLY A 485 21.83 -12.17 -7.64
N CYS A 486 20.82 -11.31 -7.46
CA CYS A 486 20.83 -10.16 -6.56
C CYS A 486 20.46 -10.54 -5.10
N ILE A 487 19.90 -11.74 -4.91
CA ILE A 487 19.46 -12.27 -3.63
C ILE A 487 20.59 -13.11 -3.04
N PHE A 488 21.34 -12.57 -2.10
CA PHE A 488 22.37 -13.31 -1.39
C PHE A 488 21.79 -14.03 -0.17
N LEU A 489 22.44 -15.11 0.25
CA LEU A 489 22.05 -15.89 1.43
C LEU A 489 23.16 -15.84 2.48
N ASP A 490 22.82 -15.40 3.68
CA ASP A 490 23.75 -15.46 4.82
C ASP A 490 23.90 -16.87 5.39
N ALA A 491 24.67 -17.01 6.46
CA ALA A 491 24.97 -18.31 7.09
C ALA A 491 23.70 -19.09 7.48
N ASP A 492 22.62 -18.39 7.83
CA ASP A 492 21.33 -18.97 8.22
C ASP A 492 20.37 -19.16 7.04
N PHE A 493 20.84 -18.91 5.81
CA PHE A 493 20.05 -18.89 4.58
C PHE A 493 18.98 -17.78 4.57
N SER A 494 19.17 -16.73 5.36
CA SER A 494 18.36 -15.52 5.28
C SER A 494 18.81 -14.62 4.13
N VAL A 495 17.85 -13.96 3.50
CA VAL A 495 18.05 -13.08 2.34
C VAL A 495 18.87 -11.86 2.71
N LYS A 496 19.79 -11.45 1.84
CA LYS A 496 20.43 -10.14 1.78
C LYS A 496 20.31 -9.61 0.35
N LEU A 497 19.42 -8.66 0.12
CA LEU A 497 19.16 -8.11 -1.20
C LEU A 497 20.21 -7.03 -1.56
N ALA A 498 20.84 -7.16 -2.72
CA ALA A 498 21.83 -6.21 -3.28
C ALA A 498 21.52 -5.91 -4.76
N GLY A 499 22.35 -5.11 -5.43
CA GLY A 499 22.27 -4.96 -6.90
C GLY A 499 21.16 -4.04 -7.41
N PHE A 500 20.81 -3.01 -6.62
CA PHE A 500 19.79 -2.02 -6.96
C PHE A 500 20.14 -1.23 -8.24
N GLU A 501 19.15 -0.89 -9.07
CA GLU A 501 19.37 0.07 -10.17
C GLU A 501 19.49 1.49 -9.59
N LEU A 502 20.74 1.99 -9.49
CA LEU A 502 21.01 3.31 -8.92
C LEU A 502 20.94 4.44 -9.97
N HIS A 503 20.94 4.09 -11.24
CA HIS A 503 20.93 5.01 -12.38
C HIS A 503 19.49 5.18 -12.90
N ASN A 504 18.58 5.78 -12.13
CA ASN A 504 17.24 6.03 -12.64
C ASN A 504 16.94 7.50 -12.96
N THR A 505 16.44 7.70 -14.18
CA THR A 505 16.03 8.93 -14.84
C THR A 505 14.56 9.29 -14.59
N ASP A 506 13.81 8.41 -13.93
CA ASP A 506 12.33 8.43 -13.89
C ASP A 506 11.69 9.49 -12.96
N HIS A 507 12.47 10.42 -12.39
CA HIS A 507 11.88 11.53 -11.61
C HIS A 507 11.14 12.58 -12.47
N GLU A 508 11.23 12.51 -13.81
CA GLU A 508 10.43 13.35 -14.71
C GLU A 508 9.17 12.66 -15.27
N GLU A 509 9.06 11.32 -15.22
CA GLU A 509 7.93 10.59 -15.85
C GLU A 509 6.77 10.25 -14.90
N ILE A 510 6.96 10.37 -13.58
CA ILE A 510 5.86 10.18 -12.61
C ILE A 510 4.77 11.29 -12.73
N TYR A 511 5.04 12.36 -13.49
CA TYR A 511 4.08 13.46 -13.72
C TYR A 511 3.39 13.46 -15.09
N HIS A 512 3.71 12.53 -16.00
CA HIS A 512 3.05 12.45 -17.31
C HIS A 512 2.91 10.99 -17.78
N PRO A 513 1.74 10.33 -17.56
CA PRO A 513 1.43 9.10 -18.26
C PRO A 513 0.97 9.46 -19.68
N SER A 514 1.93 9.73 -20.57
CA SER A 514 1.63 9.80 -22.01
C SER A 514 1.73 8.41 -22.62
N GLU A 515 0.64 8.02 -23.27
CA GLU A 515 0.53 6.88 -24.18
C GLU A 515 1.76 6.75 -25.10
N MET A 516 2.54 5.66 -24.99
CA MET A 516 3.06 4.89 -26.14
C MET A 516 4.04 3.78 -25.75
N PHE A 517 3.90 2.68 -26.52
CA PHE A 517 4.78 1.52 -26.71
C PHE A 517 4.71 0.33 -25.74
N GLU A 518 3.92 -0.65 -26.21
CA GLU A 518 4.03 -2.09 -25.94
C GLU A 518 5.48 -2.58 -25.82
N GLY A 519 5.77 -3.30 -24.74
CA GLY A 519 6.85 -4.30 -24.68
C GLY A 519 8.05 -3.99 -23.78
N SER A 520 8.43 -2.73 -23.57
CA SER A 520 9.67 -2.39 -22.81
C SER A 520 9.43 -2.00 -21.34
N HIS A 521 8.29 -1.38 -21.04
CA HIS A 521 7.97 -0.85 -19.71
C HIS A 521 7.62 -1.92 -18.66
N CYS A 522 7.30 -3.14 -19.10
CA CYS A 522 6.87 -4.25 -18.22
C CYS A 522 8.01 -4.76 -17.30
N ARG A 523 9.28 -4.62 -17.72
CA ARG A 523 10.45 -5.10 -16.96
C ARG A 523 10.88 -4.20 -15.80
N LYS A 524 10.37 -2.97 -15.70
CA LYS A 524 10.75 -2.03 -14.63
C LYS A 524 10.00 -2.26 -13.31
N SER A 525 8.99 -3.13 -13.27
CA SER A 525 8.25 -3.41 -12.03
C SER A 525 8.96 -4.46 -11.18
N ASP A 526 9.21 -4.12 -9.92
CA ASP A 526 9.74 -5.06 -8.91
C ASP A 526 8.77 -6.22 -8.66
N VAL A 527 7.45 -5.99 -8.78
CA VAL A 527 6.42 -7.04 -8.62
C VAL A 527 6.52 -8.03 -9.77
N TYR A 528 6.65 -7.54 -11.01
CA TYR A 528 6.87 -8.40 -12.17
C TYR A 528 8.15 -9.24 -12.02
N SER A 529 9.25 -8.59 -11.62
CA SER A 529 10.55 -9.23 -11.44
C SER A 529 10.51 -10.29 -10.33
N LEU A 530 9.79 -10.03 -9.23
CA LEU A 530 9.55 -11.03 -8.19
C LEU A 530 8.72 -12.21 -8.73
N GLY A 531 7.73 -11.94 -9.60
CA GLY A 531 6.98 -12.99 -10.30
C GLY A 531 7.87 -13.94 -11.11
N VAL A 532 8.91 -13.42 -11.75
CA VAL A 532 9.94 -14.25 -12.42
C VAL A 532 10.68 -15.09 -11.39
N VAL A 533 11.17 -14.50 -10.29
CA VAL A 533 11.86 -15.22 -9.22
C VAL A 533 11.00 -16.33 -8.59
N LEU A 534 9.68 -16.11 -8.45
CA LEU A 534 8.75 -17.13 -7.97
C LEU A 534 8.65 -18.32 -8.94
N LEU A 535 8.69 -18.09 -10.26
CA LEU A 535 8.79 -19.18 -11.23
C LEU A 535 10.14 -19.89 -11.13
N GLU A 536 11.25 -19.17 -10.91
CA GLU A 536 12.57 -19.80 -10.72
C GLU A 536 12.59 -20.69 -9.46
N ILE A 537 11.89 -20.28 -8.39
CA ILE A 537 11.70 -21.07 -7.16
C ILE A 537 11.00 -22.40 -7.44
N ILE A 538 9.90 -22.38 -8.19
CA ILE A 538 9.11 -23.57 -8.52
C ILE A 538 9.92 -24.49 -9.41
N THR A 539 10.58 -23.93 -10.42
CA THR A 539 11.14 -24.69 -11.54
C THR A 539 12.59 -25.09 -11.35
N GLY A 540 13.32 -24.41 -10.46
CA GLY A 540 14.77 -24.57 -10.33
C GLY A 540 15.54 -24.08 -11.56
N ASN A 541 14.90 -23.30 -12.45
CA ASN A 541 15.48 -22.87 -13.71
C ASN A 541 15.48 -21.35 -13.83
N THR A 542 16.66 -20.76 -14.06
CA THR A 542 16.87 -19.31 -14.13
C THR A 542 17.01 -18.79 -15.57
N MET A 543 16.55 -19.55 -16.57
CA MET A 543 16.59 -19.11 -17.97
C MET A 543 15.38 -18.21 -18.29
N VAL A 544 15.64 -17.01 -18.80
CA VAL A 544 14.61 -15.99 -19.11
C VAL A 544 13.51 -16.51 -20.07
N ASN A 545 13.86 -17.34 -21.06
CA ASN A 545 12.88 -17.92 -21.99
C ASN A 545 11.99 -18.99 -21.33
N PHE A 546 12.45 -19.57 -20.23
CA PHE A 546 11.72 -20.61 -19.52
C PHE A 546 10.50 -20.05 -18.78
N SER A 547 10.55 -18.79 -18.32
CA SER A 547 9.42 -18.12 -17.63
C SER A 547 8.14 -18.09 -18.48
N THR A 548 8.27 -17.83 -19.79
CA THR A 548 7.13 -17.84 -20.73
C THR A 548 6.57 -19.25 -20.93
N ILE A 549 7.45 -20.25 -21.02
CA ILE A 549 7.07 -21.66 -21.17
C ILE A 549 6.37 -22.15 -19.90
N ALA A 550 6.93 -21.82 -18.73
CA ALA A 550 6.37 -22.14 -17.43
C ALA A 550 4.97 -21.54 -17.27
N LEU A 551 4.79 -20.26 -17.62
CA LEU A 551 3.47 -19.61 -17.58
C LEU A 551 2.44 -20.30 -18.48
N GLN A 552 2.84 -20.73 -19.69
CA GLN A 552 1.96 -21.49 -20.58
C GLN A 552 1.58 -22.85 -20.00
N LYS A 553 2.53 -23.56 -19.38
CA LYS A 553 2.28 -24.86 -18.74
C LYS A 553 1.35 -24.73 -17.53
N ILE A 554 1.53 -23.69 -16.71
CA ILE A 554 0.63 -23.37 -15.59
C ILE A 554 -0.79 -23.12 -16.10
N LYS A 555 -0.95 -22.26 -17.12
CA LYS A 555 -2.26 -21.97 -17.73
C LYS A 555 -2.95 -23.21 -18.31
N ASN A 556 -2.18 -24.19 -18.78
CA ASN A 556 -2.70 -25.44 -19.32
C ASN A 556 -2.92 -26.52 -18.24
N GLY A 557 -2.77 -26.20 -16.96
CA GLY A 557 -2.95 -27.15 -15.86
C GLY A 557 -1.87 -28.23 -15.78
N LYS A 558 -0.65 -27.93 -16.26
CA LYS A 558 0.51 -28.84 -16.32
C LYS A 558 1.65 -28.35 -15.44
N LEU A 559 1.33 -27.90 -14.23
CA LEU A 559 2.32 -27.34 -13.29
C LEU A 559 3.36 -28.40 -12.88
N GLU A 560 2.93 -29.64 -12.68
CA GLU A 560 3.76 -30.77 -12.31
C GLU A 560 4.88 -31.07 -13.31
N GLU A 561 4.71 -30.72 -14.59
CA GLU A 561 5.73 -30.90 -15.63
C GLU A 561 6.90 -29.90 -15.51
N ILE A 562 6.71 -28.79 -14.79
CA ILE A 562 7.71 -27.72 -14.67
C ILE A 562 8.32 -27.61 -13.27
N VAL A 563 7.75 -28.29 -12.27
CA VAL A 563 8.31 -28.28 -10.91
C VAL A 563 9.72 -28.87 -10.91
N ASP A 564 10.63 -28.24 -10.17
CA ASP A 564 12.00 -28.69 -10.00
C ASP A 564 12.04 -30.16 -9.57
N PRO A 565 12.70 -31.05 -10.34
CA PRO A 565 12.81 -32.47 -10.00
C PRO A 565 13.43 -32.74 -8.63
N SER A 566 14.27 -31.84 -8.10
CA SER A 566 14.85 -31.96 -6.75
C SER A 566 13.82 -31.83 -5.62
N LEU A 567 12.64 -31.28 -5.92
CA LEU A 567 11.52 -31.21 -5.00
C LEU A 567 10.68 -32.49 -4.98
N TYR A 568 10.99 -33.52 -5.78
CA TYR A 568 10.25 -34.81 -5.79
C TYR A 568 8.72 -34.63 -5.72
N TYR A 569 8.15 -33.83 -6.62
CA TYR A 569 6.79 -33.29 -6.53
C TYR A 569 5.72 -34.33 -6.14
N TYR A 570 5.72 -35.53 -6.74
CA TYR A 570 4.74 -36.58 -6.46
C TYR A 570 4.90 -37.24 -5.08
N GLU A 571 6.08 -37.15 -4.47
CA GLU A 571 6.38 -37.66 -3.13
C GLU A 571 6.09 -36.61 -2.05
N GLN A 572 5.76 -35.38 -2.45
CA GLN A 572 5.44 -34.31 -1.50
C GLN A 572 4.04 -34.48 -0.89
N PRO A 573 3.88 -34.15 0.39
CA PRO A 573 2.58 -34.21 1.06
C PRO A 573 1.57 -33.26 0.38
N PRO A 574 0.25 -33.57 0.44
CA PRO A 574 -0.78 -32.80 -0.25
C PRO A 574 -0.70 -31.29 0.01
N PHE A 575 -0.49 -30.89 1.28
CA PHE A 575 -0.38 -29.47 1.66
C PHE A 575 0.76 -28.75 0.92
N ARG A 576 1.88 -29.44 0.65
CA ARG A 576 3.04 -28.84 -0.01
C ARG A 576 2.82 -28.70 -1.51
N ARG A 577 2.10 -29.64 -2.12
CA ARG A 577 1.67 -29.52 -3.52
C ARG A 577 0.70 -28.36 -3.69
N GLU A 578 -0.25 -28.20 -2.77
CA GLU A 578 -1.15 -27.05 -2.71
C GLU A 578 -0.37 -25.73 -2.54
N GLN A 579 0.65 -25.68 -1.68
CA GLN A 579 1.52 -24.50 -1.59
C GLN A 579 2.23 -24.18 -2.92
N ILE A 580 2.75 -25.18 -3.63
CA ILE A 580 3.39 -24.98 -4.93
C ILE A 580 2.38 -24.41 -5.94
N GLU A 581 1.12 -24.88 -5.92
CA GLU A 581 0.04 -24.37 -6.76
C GLU A 581 -0.32 -22.92 -6.43
N ILE A 582 -0.46 -22.57 -5.15
CA ILE A 582 -0.74 -21.19 -4.72
C ILE A 582 0.40 -20.25 -5.14
N ILE A 583 1.66 -20.68 -5.01
CA ILE A 583 2.81 -19.87 -5.42
C ILE A 583 2.86 -19.72 -6.94
N ALA A 584 2.45 -20.73 -7.71
CA ALA A 584 2.36 -20.65 -9.17
C ALA A 584 1.28 -19.67 -9.63
N ASP A 585 0.13 -19.63 -8.94
CA ASP A 585 -0.92 -18.64 -9.16
C ASP A 585 -0.42 -17.22 -8.83
N LEU A 586 0.22 -17.05 -7.67
CA LEU A 586 0.78 -15.76 -7.26
C LEU A 586 1.85 -15.26 -8.24
N ALA A 587 2.73 -16.14 -8.72
CA ALA A 587 3.69 -15.82 -9.77
C ALA A 587 3.00 -15.35 -11.05
N THR A 588 1.93 -16.04 -11.44
CA THR A 588 1.12 -15.67 -12.63
C THR A 588 0.48 -14.30 -12.47
N ARG A 589 -0.10 -13.99 -11.29
CA ARG A 589 -0.65 -12.67 -11.00
C ARG A 589 0.41 -11.57 -10.99
N CYS A 590 1.59 -11.84 -10.42
CA CYS A 590 2.71 -10.90 -10.43
C CYS A 590 3.16 -10.56 -11.87
N LEU A 591 3.23 -11.57 -12.75
CA LEU A 591 3.63 -11.40 -14.14
C LEU A 591 2.56 -10.71 -15.00
N LEU A 592 1.27 -10.90 -14.69
CA LEU A 592 0.16 -10.30 -15.45
C LEU A 592 -0.21 -8.89 -14.97
N PHE A 593 -0.19 -8.65 -13.66
CA PHE A 593 -0.74 -7.43 -13.04
C PHE A 593 0.32 -6.57 -12.34
N GLY A 594 1.55 -7.08 -12.16
CA GLY A 594 2.61 -6.35 -11.47
C GLY A 594 3.12 -5.13 -12.25
N ALA A 595 3.09 -5.17 -13.58
CA ALA A 595 3.48 -4.03 -14.42
C ALA A 595 2.40 -2.93 -14.48
N ASP A 596 1.13 -3.31 -14.33
CA ASP A 596 -0.03 -2.39 -14.36
C ASP A 596 -0.23 -1.64 -13.02
N GLY A 597 0.53 -2.00 -11.97
CA GLY A 597 0.36 -1.45 -10.62
C GLY A 597 -0.91 -1.93 -9.89
N LYS A 598 -1.70 -2.84 -10.49
CA LYS A 598 -2.93 -3.40 -9.89
C LYS A 598 -2.66 -4.38 -8.74
N LEU A 599 -1.43 -4.91 -8.66
CA LEU A 599 -0.97 -5.75 -7.56
C LEU A 599 0.28 -5.10 -6.96
N GLY A 600 0.18 -4.70 -5.69
CA GLY A 600 1.28 -4.04 -4.98
C GLY A 600 2.21 -5.04 -4.27
N MET A 601 3.47 -4.64 -4.05
CA MET A 601 4.46 -5.47 -3.35
C MET A 601 4.04 -5.82 -1.92
N ALA A 602 3.30 -4.93 -1.24
CA ALA A 602 2.77 -5.18 0.10
C ALA A 602 1.75 -6.34 0.13
N ASP A 603 0.93 -6.48 -0.92
CA ASP A 603 -0.04 -7.57 -1.02
C ASP A 603 0.66 -8.91 -1.29
N VAL A 604 1.63 -8.91 -2.21
CA VAL A 604 2.47 -10.08 -2.52
C VAL A 604 3.23 -10.55 -1.28
N ALA A 605 3.84 -9.63 -0.53
CA ALA A 605 4.54 -9.95 0.71
C ALA A 605 3.60 -10.54 1.76
N ARG A 606 2.40 -9.96 1.94
CA ARG A 606 1.39 -10.46 2.89
C ARG A 606 0.98 -11.90 2.57
N GLU A 607 0.76 -12.20 1.30
CA GLU A 607 0.36 -13.52 0.84
C GLU A 607 1.49 -14.56 1.05
N LEU A 608 2.72 -14.24 0.66
CA LEU A 608 3.89 -15.11 0.88
C LEU A 608 4.16 -15.39 2.37
N VAL A 609 4.00 -14.38 3.23
CA VAL A 609 4.13 -14.54 4.69
C VAL A 609 3.03 -15.43 5.26
N HIS A 610 1.81 -15.37 4.71
CA HIS A 610 0.74 -16.26 5.14
C HIS A 610 1.04 -17.72 4.78
N ILE A 611 1.45 -17.98 3.53
CA ILE A 611 1.77 -19.32 3.02
C ILE A 611 2.96 -19.94 3.79
N THR A 612 3.94 -19.12 4.19
CA THR A 612 5.09 -19.59 5.00
C THR A 612 4.69 -19.93 6.45
N LYS A 613 3.80 -19.16 7.08
CA LYS A 613 3.38 -19.42 8.48
C LYS A 613 2.61 -20.74 8.63
N ASP A 614 1.77 -21.09 7.66
CA ASP A 614 0.99 -22.33 7.67
C ASP A 614 1.89 -23.59 7.58
N SER A 615 3.20 -23.44 7.33
CA SER A 615 4.18 -24.54 7.31
C SER A 615 4.83 -24.86 8.65
N VAL A 616 4.76 -23.97 9.65
CA VAL A 616 5.54 -24.08 10.91
C VAL A 616 4.81 -24.89 11.99
N ASP A 617 3.48 -24.97 11.96
CA ASP A 617 2.68 -25.64 13.00
C ASP A 617 2.65 -27.19 12.87
N GLY A 618 3.39 -27.77 11.94
CA GLY A 618 3.42 -29.21 11.68
C GLY A 618 4.52 -30.03 12.37
N SER A 619 5.68 -29.46 12.72
CA SER A 619 6.72 -30.19 13.46
C SER A 619 7.88 -29.32 13.96
N SER A 620 8.19 -29.44 15.25
CA SER A 620 9.46 -29.11 15.92
C SER A 620 9.87 -27.63 16.06
N ARG A 621 9.91 -27.18 17.32
CA ARG A 621 10.44 -25.89 17.79
C ARG A 621 11.92 -25.69 17.42
N ARG A 622 12.20 -24.69 16.55
CA ARG A 622 13.28 -23.70 16.71
C ARG A 622 13.24 -22.65 15.57
N GLY A 623 13.20 -21.36 15.95
CA GLY A 623 13.53 -20.23 15.09
C GLY A 623 12.61 -19.00 15.27
N PRO A 624 12.94 -18.04 16.14
CA PRO A 624 12.29 -16.73 16.17
C PRO A 624 12.91 -15.87 15.06
N ALA A 625 12.20 -15.60 13.96
CA ALA A 625 12.77 -14.75 12.89
C ALA A 625 11.75 -14.01 12.00
N LEU A 626 10.50 -14.48 11.88
CA LEU A 626 9.49 -13.79 11.06
C LEU A 626 8.72 -12.70 11.81
N GLU A 627 8.73 -12.72 13.15
CA GLU A 627 8.02 -11.75 13.98
C GLU A 627 8.72 -10.39 14.03
N GLU A 628 10.05 -10.31 13.92
CA GLU A 628 10.79 -9.05 14.07
C GLU A 628 10.65 -8.09 12.88
N THR A 629 10.39 -8.58 11.67
CA THR A 629 10.14 -7.73 10.48
C THR A 629 8.78 -7.03 10.54
N PHE A 630 7.83 -7.58 11.31
CA PHE A 630 6.51 -6.98 11.53
C PHE A 630 6.36 -6.35 12.92
N SER A 631 7.23 -6.68 13.88
CA SER A 631 7.15 -6.15 15.26
C SER A 631 7.79 -4.77 15.43
N ASN A 632 8.66 -4.35 14.51
CA ASN A 632 9.29 -3.03 14.56
C ASN A 632 8.66 -2.00 13.61
N SER A 633 7.74 -2.43 12.74
CA SER A 633 6.93 -1.54 11.89
C SER A 633 5.48 -1.59 12.34
N SER A 634 4.78 -0.47 12.28
CA SER A 634 3.44 -0.19 12.85
C SER A 634 2.28 -1.08 12.36
N LEU A 635 2.54 -2.23 11.76
CA LEU A 635 1.58 -3.12 11.11
C LEU A 635 0.99 -4.19 12.07
N LEU A 636 1.70 -4.57 13.16
CA LEU A 636 1.18 -5.54 14.14
C LEU A 636 0.22 -4.96 15.20
N GLN A 637 0.14 -3.63 15.36
CA GLN A 637 -0.80 -3.02 16.32
C GLN A 637 -2.27 -3.08 15.91
N MET A 638 -2.60 -3.60 14.72
CA MET A 638 -4.00 -3.76 14.28
C MET A 638 -4.59 -5.16 14.56
N ILE A 639 -3.81 -6.14 15.07
CA ILE A 639 -4.27 -7.54 15.09
C ILE A 639 -4.52 -8.11 16.51
N SER A 640 -4.09 -7.48 17.60
CA SER A 640 -4.34 -8.00 18.96
C SER A 640 -5.24 -7.11 19.82
N MET A 641 -6.49 -6.89 19.41
CA MET A 641 -7.57 -6.61 20.38
C MET A 641 -8.86 -7.29 19.91
N SER A 642 -9.08 -8.51 20.39
CA SER A 642 -10.42 -9.01 20.64
C SER A 642 -10.66 -8.97 22.15
N PRO A 643 -11.81 -8.46 22.62
CA PRO A 643 -12.12 -8.32 24.04
C PRO A 643 -12.77 -9.60 24.55
N ASP A 644 -12.24 -10.20 25.61
CA ASP A 644 -13.02 -10.95 26.61
C ASP A 644 -12.13 -11.40 27.77
N SER A 645 -12.16 -10.64 28.87
CA SER A 645 -12.24 -11.20 30.22
C SER A 645 -12.64 -10.11 31.22
N ILE A 646 -13.91 -10.16 31.59
CA ILE A 646 -14.54 -9.53 32.75
C ILE A 646 -13.97 -10.17 34.03
N TYR A 647 -13.55 -9.36 35.01
CA TYR A 647 -13.89 -9.41 36.46
C TYR A 647 -12.80 -8.72 37.33
N LEU A 648 -13.19 -7.55 37.88
CA LEU A 648 -13.09 -7.01 39.27
C LEU A 648 -12.13 -7.67 40.30
N PRO A 649 -11.68 -6.93 41.35
CA PRO A 649 -12.35 -5.79 42.01
C PRO A 649 -11.67 -4.43 41.86
#